data_AF-A0A554KE85-F1
#
_entry.id   AF-A0A554KE85-F1
#
_cell.length_a   1.000
_cell.length_b   1.000
_cell.length_c   1.000
_cell.angle_alpha   90.00
_cell.angle_beta   90.00
_cell.angle_gamma   90.00
#
_symmetry.space_group_name_H-M   'P 1'
#
loop_
_entity.id
_entity.type
_entity.pdbx_description
1 polymer ?
#
loop_
_entity_poly.entity_id
_entity_poly.type
_entity_poly.pdbx_seq_one_letter_code
_entity_poly.pdbx_strand_id
1 'polypeptide(L)'
;MSMDDVELKGNKQVLPKGDALKWHFWFLVSFSLLLVVLIGGLFLSSLRKQETNEQPLPTSDAPGPLVVTSREGDQFLLWLKVPSYAPPASKYVTRIFSGRKFVITPASPISVEGDMFLISEKNSSSKISLSHSPLEGAEGGSAFVIEIPGDVETGAYILSFASSGGVWHTLPLTIEGLNSNELLKAEDFNPYESLTAQVLDALTPLQKDVVVFRSVVCRYDGDCYWEMVFGGNPNDPKELIVSNKQGVRRSTDAGRTWSDEEYSQIGAAPIRPVEDSRLGFFKDGSFAHTSHAIVQNESGEYIKTGSIVTGRYAGNVEASLFNKLPSSPDKYPPIQRDWLIDFPVLAIDPNTDAIYITTNSSWFEDTRKHEYAFYTSHDKGKTFKKYPLRYTGGAIKSLTVGIDGTLYAIKTDFRSDSTVVDYTMLRFSSVDPPVFEEIPTPAIFLGGSMRTFQGSSRGLSTFDSAEIVADTHEGSPHRGRLHLVWTQEKKVVPDPKFEYGLAGYDYNVFASFTDDRGTTWSQPVRINDDKGEADQFAFGPRVDELGRLHVVFLDHRRSPTKPFLDVYYAYSSDGVHFSPNLRVNEAPIPITLGGRLLGDYLDMVVPYADRTYVVYPCEGQGLTGPTPVVKPRAACFAEIQTHDVRLDQGLLHSLGPLSVFLGLKNSDDIGTKFDIRAELLRNDLLLAASEKRCITGLSSGKSKEISILFDTLPETVLASGDTLSLKVMARIGTKNTNGVTCGGHASGTLRFSYGGQLALARVALGIDAFGIKNYFLMYDGTEKLSQHISVDEKPRLKDIGVSVSRGNPWRDIGVWNISVK
;
A
#
# COMPACT_ATOMS: atom_id res chain seq x y z
N MET A 1 -4.40 -59.57 -22.84
CA MET A 1 -4.87 -60.57 -23.81
C MET A 1 -6.17 -60.04 -24.40
N SER A 2 -6.37 -60.20 -25.71
CA SER A 2 -7.20 -59.40 -26.62
C SER A 2 -8.73 -59.52 -26.47
N MET A 3 -9.43 -58.46 -26.90
CA MET A 3 -10.60 -58.42 -27.81
C MET A 3 -11.43 -59.70 -28.02
N ASP A 4 -12.76 -59.62 -27.88
CA ASP A 4 -13.71 -59.53 -29.03
C ASP A 4 -15.20 -59.65 -28.64
N ASP A 5 -16.02 -59.05 -29.50
CA ASP A 5 -17.48 -58.89 -29.52
C ASP A 5 -18.33 -60.18 -29.57
N VAL A 6 -19.57 -60.12 -29.06
CA VAL A 6 -20.71 -60.89 -29.61
C VAL A 6 -22.01 -60.06 -29.57
N GLU A 7 -22.52 -59.80 -30.77
CA GLU A 7 -23.87 -59.31 -31.08
C GLU A 7 -24.86 -60.51 -31.19
N LEU A 8 -26.16 -60.32 -30.92
CA LEU A 8 -27.31 -60.74 -31.76
C LEU A 8 -28.67 -60.79 -31.01
N LYS A 9 -29.62 -59.99 -31.54
CA LYS A 9 -31.08 -60.23 -31.83
C LYS A 9 -31.96 -60.89 -30.74
N GLY A 10 -33.15 -60.42 -30.39
CA GLY A 10 -34.10 -59.50 -31.01
C GLY A 10 -35.52 -60.10 -30.93
N ASN A 11 -36.51 -59.37 -30.41
CA ASN A 11 -37.92 -59.62 -30.71
C ASN A 11 -38.76 -58.32 -30.50
N LYS A 12 -39.37 -57.84 -31.60
CA LYS A 12 -40.40 -56.78 -31.65
C LYS A 12 -41.75 -57.48 -31.88
N GLN A 13 -42.85 -57.11 -31.24
CA GLN A 13 -43.83 -56.06 -31.59
C GLN A 13 -45.07 -56.35 -30.70
N VAL A 14 -46.04 -55.49 -30.36
CA VAL A 14 -46.44 -54.08 -30.51
C VAL A 14 -47.69 -53.95 -29.61
N LEU A 15 -47.89 -52.84 -28.87
CA LEU A 15 -49.19 -52.36 -28.34
C LEU A 15 -49.03 -50.89 -27.81
N PRO A 16 -50.10 -50.10 -27.59
CA PRO A 16 -50.50 -48.97 -28.43
C PRO A 16 -50.20 -47.55 -27.89
N LYS A 17 -50.37 -46.57 -28.78
CA LYS A 17 -50.17 -45.12 -28.61
C LYS A 17 -51.12 -44.49 -27.58
N GLY A 18 -50.54 -43.74 -26.64
CA GLY A 18 -51.20 -42.77 -25.77
C GLY A 18 -50.31 -42.52 -24.54
N ASP A 19 -50.05 -41.26 -24.19
CA ASP A 19 -49.37 -40.83 -22.94
C ASP A 19 -47.84 -40.84 -22.83
N ALA A 20 -47.08 -40.89 -23.94
CA ALA A 20 -45.62 -40.72 -23.90
C ALA A 20 -45.11 -39.26 -23.82
N LEU A 21 -45.98 -38.25 -24.06
CA LEU A 21 -45.54 -36.85 -24.12
C LEU A 21 -45.48 -36.13 -22.75
N LYS A 22 -46.17 -36.64 -21.73
CA LYS A 22 -46.17 -36.03 -20.39
C LYS A 22 -45.04 -36.53 -19.48
N TRP A 23 -44.55 -37.76 -19.72
CA TRP A 23 -43.39 -38.30 -19.00
C TRP A 23 -42.05 -37.83 -19.60
N HIS A 24 -41.98 -37.53 -20.90
CA HIS A 24 -40.77 -36.95 -21.51
C HIS A 24 -40.50 -35.51 -21.06
N PHE A 25 -41.53 -34.72 -20.73
CA PHE A 25 -41.32 -33.35 -20.26
C PHE A 25 -40.72 -33.33 -18.85
N TRP A 26 -41.18 -34.19 -17.93
CA TRP A 26 -40.61 -34.29 -16.58
C TRP A 26 -39.26 -35.01 -16.54
N PHE A 27 -38.99 -35.94 -17.45
CA PHE A 27 -37.66 -36.55 -17.57
C PHE A 27 -36.64 -35.60 -18.22
N LEU A 28 -37.04 -34.80 -19.23
CA LEU A 28 -36.16 -33.77 -19.82
C LEU A 28 -35.94 -32.61 -18.86
N VAL A 29 -36.94 -32.16 -18.09
CA VAL A 29 -36.73 -31.10 -17.08
C VAL A 29 -35.88 -31.61 -15.91
N SER A 30 -36.05 -32.87 -15.48
CA SER A 30 -35.19 -33.46 -14.43
C SER A 30 -33.77 -33.76 -14.91
N PHE A 31 -33.59 -34.18 -16.17
CA PHE A 31 -32.27 -34.42 -16.76
C PHE A 31 -31.57 -33.10 -17.11
N SER A 32 -32.30 -32.06 -17.52
CA SER A 32 -31.75 -30.70 -17.68
C SER A 32 -31.41 -30.06 -16.33
N LEU A 33 -32.16 -30.31 -15.24
CA LEU A 33 -31.76 -29.85 -13.91
C LEU A 33 -30.54 -30.62 -13.39
N LEU A 34 -30.44 -31.93 -13.63
CA LEU A 34 -29.26 -32.71 -13.26
C LEU A 34 -28.04 -32.32 -14.11
N LEU A 35 -28.23 -31.98 -15.39
CA LEU A 35 -27.18 -31.47 -16.26
C LEU A 35 -26.80 -30.02 -15.91
N VAL A 36 -27.72 -29.18 -15.41
CA VAL A 36 -27.41 -27.84 -14.88
C VAL A 36 -26.76 -27.91 -13.50
N VAL A 37 -27.02 -28.96 -12.70
CA VAL A 37 -26.32 -29.21 -11.43
C VAL A 37 -24.98 -29.91 -11.64
N LEU A 38 -24.81 -30.74 -12.69
CA LEU A 38 -23.52 -31.34 -13.07
C LEU A 38 -22.64 -30.38 -13.87
N ILE A 39 -23.21 -29.59 -14.79
CA ILE A 39 -22.49 -28.50 -15.49
C ILE A 39 -22.30 -27.31 -14.55
N GLY A 40 -23.24 -27.02 -13.65
CA GLY A 40 -23.09 -26.01 -12.59
C GLY A 40 -22.12 -26.44 -11.49
N GLY A 41 -22.06 -27.73 -11.16
CA GLY A 41 -21.04 -28.31 -10.28
C GLY A 41 -19.65 -28.35 -10.91
N LEU A 42 -19.58 -28.58 -12.23
CA LEU A 42 -18.33 -28.46 -13.01
C LEU A 42 -17.94 -26.99 -13.28
N PHE A 43 -18.90 -26.05 -13.32
CA PHE A 43 -18.64 -24.60 -13.38
C PHE A 43 -18.26 -24.03 -12.00
N LEU A 44 -18.76 -24.58 -10.90
CA LEU A 44 -18.33 -24.22 -9.53
C LEU A 44 -16.96 -24.81 -9.17
N SER A 45 -16.54 -25.92 -9.80
CA SER A 45 -15.13 -26.36 -9.75
C SER A 45 -14.21 -25.62 -10.72
N SER A 46 -14.77 -24.90 -11.71
CA SER A 46 -14.02 -24.13 -12.72
C SER A 46 -14.01 -22.61 -12.47
N LEU A 47 -14.78 -22.10 -11.52
CA LEU A 47 -14.74 -20.71 -11.04
C LEU A 47 -13.87 -20.53 -9.78
N ARG A 48 -13.06 -21.54 -9.45
CA ARG A 48 -11.94 -21.41 -8.48
C ARG A 48 -10.56 -21.33 -9.15
N LYS A 49 -10.52 -21.09 -10.46
CA LYS A 49 -9.37 -20.49 -11.12
C LYS A 49 -9.62 -18.99 -11.29
N GLN A 50 -9.60 -18.28 -10.17
CA GLN A 50 -8.87 -17.02 -10.20
C GLN A 50 -7.48 -17.38 -10.73
N GLU A 51 -6.90 -16.57 -11.61
CA GLU A 51 -5.45 -16.56 -11.78
C GLU A 51 -4.83 -16.11 -10.44
N THR A 52 -4.92 -16.96 -9.41
CA THR A 52 -3.82 -17.11 -8.49
C THR A 52 -2.69 -17.57 -9.39
N ASN A 53 -1.72 -16.70 -9.64
CA ASN A 53 -0.39 -17.15 -9.94
C ASN A 53 -0.06 -18.21 -8.87
N GLU A 54 -0.28 -19.50 -9.17
CA GLU A 54 0.46 -20.58 -8.54
C GLU A 54 1.89 -20.40 -9.03
N GLN A 55 2.55 -19.40 -8.46
CA GLN A 55 3.99 -19.44 -8.39
C GLN A 55 4.33 -20.71 -7.61
N PRO A 56 5.26 -21.53 -8.10
CA PRO A 56 5.72 -22.65 -7.31
C PRO A 56 6.26 -22.10 -5.99
N LEU A 57 5.62 -22.49 -4.88
CA LEU A 57 6.18 -22.32 -3.55
C LEU A 57 7.61 -22.88 -3.56
N PRO A 58 8.59 -22.22 -2.91
CA PRO A 58 9.94 -22.74 -2.86
C PRO A 58 9.90 -24.13 -2.20
N THR A 59 10.28 -25.15 -2.97
CA THR A 59 10.67 -26.47 -2.46
C THR A 59 11.84 -26.29 -1.50
N SER A 60 11.71 -26.75 -0.24
CA SER A 60 12.68 -27.07 0.85
C SER A 60 14.12 -26.51 0.91
N ASP A 61 14.56 -25.63 0.03
CA ASP A 61 15.93 -25.09 -0.08
C ASP A 61 16.02 -23.70 0.54
N ALA A 62 15.16 -23.37 1.50
CA ALA A 62 15.34 -22.18 2.31
C ALA A 62 16.70 -22.31 3.03
N PRO A 63 17.61 -21.32 2.88
CA PRO A 63 18.93 -21.40 3.51
C PRO A 63 18.77 -21.56 5.02
N GLY A 64 19.63 -22.35 5.65
CA GLY A 64 19.71 -22.46 7.11
C GLY A 64 20.56 -21.34 7.72
N PRO A 65 20.80 -21.36 9.05
CA PRO A 65 21.77 -20.47 9.67
C PRO A 65 23.18 -20.68 9.08
N LEU A 66 23.97 -19.62 9.01
CA LEU A 66 25.34 -19.68 8.53
C LEU A 66 26.22 -20.37 9.57
N VAL A 67 26.93 -21.42 9.17
CA VAL A 67 27.91 -22.11 10.04
C VAL A 67 29.28 -21.46 9.85
N VAL A 68 29.87 -20.98 10.93
CA VAL A 68 31.24 -20.43 10.98
C VAL A 68 32.05 -21.24 11.96
N THR A 69 33.23 -21.69 11.55
CA THR A 69 34.19 -22.37 12.42
C THR A 69 35.25 -21.37 12.87
N SER A 70 35.48 -21.26 14.17
CA SER A 70 36.58 -20.47 14.72
C SER A 70 37.93 -21.05 14.31
N ARG A 71 39.01 -20.27 14.45
CA ARG A 71 40.37 -20.79 14.18
C ARG A 71 40.78 -21.86 15.19
N GLU A 72 40.12 -21.90 16.34
CA GLU A 72 40.30 -22.90 17.40
C GLU A 72 39.52 -24.20 17.12
N GLY A 73 38.61 -24.20 16.14
CA GLY A 73 37.85 -25.38 15.70
C GLY A 73 36.41 -25.46 16.22
N ASP A 74 35.95 -24.46 16.99
CA ASP A 74 34.60 -24.40 17.52
C ASP A 74 33.60 -23.92 16.47
N GLN A 75 32.40 -24.50 16.46
CA GLN A 75 31.34 -24.14 15.50
C GLN A 75 30.34 -23.16 16.08
N PHE A 76 29.98 -22.17 15.27
CA PHE A 76 29.00 -21.13 15.58
C PHE A 76 27.97 -21.02 14.47
N LEU A 77 26.72 -20.88 14.85
CA LEU A 77 25.59 -20.62 13.96
C LEU A 77 25.24 -19.15 14.01
N LEU A 78 25.14 -18.51 12.84
CA LEU A 78 24.85 -17.10 12.69
C LEU A 78 23.53 -16.90 11.91
N TRP A 79 22.69 -15.99 12.40
CA TRP A 79 21.46 -15.58 11.72
C TRP A 79 21.08 -14.14 12.07
N LEU A 80 20.22 -13.51 11.27
CA LEU A 80 19.76 -12.14 11.52
C LEU A 80 18.88 -12.07 12.77
N LYS A 81 19.09 -11.02 13.56
CA LYS A 81 18.13 -10.61 14.58
C LYS A 81 17.02 -9.82 13.90
N VAL A 82 15.97 -10.53 13.51
CA VAL A 82 14.71 -9.95 13.00
C VAL A 82 13.67 -9.84 14.13
N PRO A 83 12.63 -8.99 13.98
CA PRO A 83 11.51 -8.93 14.90
C PRO A 83 10.81 -10.29 15.07
N SER A 84 10.19 -10.52 16.22
CA SER A 84 9.53 -11.78 16.56
C SER A 84 8.36 -12.13 15.63
N TYR A 85 7.70 -11.12 15.05
CA TYR A 85 6.59 -11.28 14.11
C TYR A 85 7.03 -11.59 12.67
N ALA A 86 8.31 -11.38 12.33
CA ALA A 86 8.78 -11.64 10.98
C ALA A 86 8.70 -13.16 10.68
N PRO A 87 8.36 -13.57 9.44
CA PRO A 87 8.34 -14.98 9.05
C PRO A 87 9.65 -15.66 9.44
N PRO A 88 9.63 -16.88 10.03
CA PRO A 88 10.84 -17.54 10.52
C PRO A 88 11.98 -17.63 9.48
N ALA A 89 11.63 -17.82 8.20
CA ALA A 89 12.59 -17.90 7.10
C ALA A 89 13.45 -16.63 6.93
N SER A 90 12.93 -15.46 7.32
CA SER A 90 13.65 -14.18 7.24
C SER A 90 14.86 -14.08 8.17
N LYS A 91 15.01 -15.01 9.13
CA LYS A 91 16.18 -15.06 10.01
C LYS A 91 17.43 -15.54 9.29
N TYR A 92 17.26 -16.39 8.29
CA TYR A 92 18.37 -17.10 7.70
C TYR A 92 19.17 -16.22 6.74
N VAL A 93 20.49 -16.31 6.86
CA VAL A 93 21.42 -15.53 6.04
C VAL A 93 22.46 -16.40 5.38
N THR A 94 22.82 -16.01 4.17
CA THR A 94 23.96 -16.59 3.44
C THR A 94 25.22 -15.73 3.57
N ARG A 95 25.08 -14.47 4.01
CA ARG A 95 26.15 -13.46 4.09
C ARG A 95 25.93 -12.55 5.29
N ILE A 96 27.00 -11.90 5.73
CA ILE A 96 26.98 -10.95 6.83
C ILE A 96 27.10 -9.55 6.26
N PHE A 97 26.20 -8.65 6.66
CA PHE A 97 26.14 -7.28 6.15
C PHE A 97 26.44 -6.28 7.27
N SER A 98 27.10 -5.18 6.94
CA SER A 98 27.25 -4.03 7.87
C SER A 98 25.89 -3.43 8.24
N GLY A 99 25.78 -2.79 9.40
CA GLY A 99 24.56 -2.14 9.88
C GLY A 99 23.45 -3.13 10.28
N ARG A 100 23.83 -4.30 10.76
CA ARG A 100 22.91 -5.38 11.13
C ARG A 100 23.23 -6.01 12.47
N LYS A 101 22.16 -6.44 13.12
CA LYS A 101 22.22 -7.26 14.32
C LYS A 101 22.18 -8.73 13.96
N PHE A 102 23.14 -9.49 14.47
CA PHE A 102 23.22 -10.95 14.28
C PHE A 102 23.13 -11.64 15.61
N VAL A 103 22.42 -12.77 15.64
CA VAL A 103 22.48 -13.73 16.73
C VAL A 103 23.59 -14.73 16.41
N ILE A 104 24.48 -14.96 17.37
CA ILE A 104 25.54 -15.96 17.32
C ILE A 104 25.23 -17.03 18.35
N THR A 105 25.12 -18.28 17.90
CA THR A 105 24.87 -19.43 18.76
C THR A 105 26.00 -20.46 18.60
N PRO A 106 26.84 -20.64 19.63
CA PRO A 106 27.88 -21.66 19.65
C PRO A 106 27.27 -23.06 19.79
N ALA A 107 27.97 -24.06 19.25
CA ALA A 107 27.58 -25.47 19.40
C ALA A 107 27.63 -25.94 20.87
N SER A 108 28.49 -25.32 21.68
CA SER A 108 28.60 -25.54 23.12
C SER A 108 28.29 -24.23 23.85
N PRO A 109 27.50 -24.22 24.94
CA PRO A 109 27.20 -23.00 25.67
C PRO A 109 28.47 -22.27 26.14
N ILE A 110 28.60 -20.99 25.81
CA ILE A 110 29.67 -20.10 26.30
C ILE A 110 29.05 -18.81 26.81
N SER A 111 29.61 -18.24 27.86
CA SER A 111 29.30 -16.88 28.30
C SER A 111 30.40 -15.94 27.83
N VAL A 112 30.04 -14.91 27.06
CA VAL A 112 31.00 -13.90 26.59
C VAL A 112 31.42 -13.00 27.76
N GLU A 113 32.72 -12.77 27.91
CA GLU A 113 33.31 -11.88 28.92
C GLU A 113 34.15 -10.77 28.27
N GLY A 114 33.98 -9.55 28.78
CA GLY A 114 34.78 -8.39 28.36
C GLY A 114 34.41 -7.83 26.98
N ASP A 115 35.35 -7.09 26.41
CA ASP A 115 35.19 -6.39 25.14
C ASP A 115 35.27 -7.35 23.94
N MET A 116 34.45 -7.08 22.94
CA MET A 116 34.45 -7.77 21.66
C MET A 116 35.01 -6.84 20.59
N PHE A 117 35.84 -7.39 19.69
CA PHE A 117 36.48 -6.62 18.63
C PHE A 117 36.31 -7.27 17.27
N LEU A 118 36.07 -6.43 16.28
CA LEU A 118 36.19 -6.76 14.87
C LEU A 118 37.52 -6.22 14.35
N ILE A 119 38.36 -7.09 13.80
CA ILE A 119 39.72 -6.77 13.36
C ILE A 119 39.82 -7.00 11.85
N SER A 120 40.20 -5.97 11.08
CA SER A 120 40.37 -6.11 9.64
C SER A 120 41.59 -6.97 9.30
N GLU A 121 41.44 -7.97 8.43
CA GLU A 121 42.60 -8.76 7.97
C GLU A 121 43.53 -7.95 7.06
N LYS A 122 43.03 -6.90 6.41
CA LYS A 122 43.84 -5.97 5.60
C LYS A 122 44.66 -5.01 6.48
N ASN A 123 44.14 -4.65 7.65
CA ASN A 123 44.80 -3.75 8.58
C ASN A 123 44.57 -4.20 10.02
N SER A 124 45.41 -5.12 10.49
CA SER A 124 45.30 -5.73 11.82
C SER A 124 45.53 -4.75 12.98
N SER A 125 46.01 -3.53 12.70
CA SER A 125 46.11 -2.47 13.71
C SER A 125 44.79 -1.74 13.96
N SER A 126 43.82 -1.84 13.03
CA SER A 126 42.47 -1.29 13.18
C SER A 126 41.56 -2.29 13.90
N LYS A 127 41.11 -1.93 15.10
CA LYS A 127 40.12 -2.67 15.88
C LYS A 127 38.85 -1.85 16.01
N ILE A 128 37.71 -2.46 15.70
CA ILE A 128 36.39 -1.86 15.89
C ILE A 128 35.78 -2.56 17.10
N SER A 129 35.52 -1.81 18.17
CA SER A 129 34.82 -2.36 19.35
C SER A 129 33.36 -2.62 18.99
N LEU A 130 32.84 -3.78 19.39
CA LEU A 130 31.45 -4.16 19.18
C LEU A 130 30.73 -4.26 20.52
N SER A 131 29.51 -3.72 20.56
CA SER A 131 28.56 -4.02 21.63
C SER A 131 28.01 -5.44 21.45
N HIS A 132 27.85 -6.15 22.57
CA HIS A 132 27.16 -7.43 22.60
C HIS A 132 26.14 -7.48 23.74
N SER A 133 25.13 -8.32 23.59
CA SER A 133 24.16 -8.62 24.64
C SER A 133 23.76 -10.10 24.58
N PRO A 134 23.43 -10.74 25.70
CA PRO A 134 22.81 -12.07 25.66
C PRO A 134 21.54 -12.07 24.79
N LEU A 135 21.25 -13.20 24.13
CA LEU A 135 19.97 -13.37 23.45
C LEU A 135 18.87 -13.56 24.51
N GLU A 136 17.86 -12.70 24.48
CA GLU A 136 16.71 -12.79 25.38
C GLU A 136 16.03 -14.17 25.31
N GLY A 137 15.85 -14.80 26.48
CA GLY A 137 15.17 -16.09 26.62
C GLY A 137 15.99 -17.33 26.24
N ALA A 138 17.29 -17.20 25.96
CA ALA A 138 18.18 -18.35 25.77
C ALA A 138 18.55 -18.99 27.13
N GLU A 139 18.07 -20.21 27.39
CA GLU A 139 18.50 -20.98 28.58
C GLU A 139 20.02 -21.20 28.56
N GLY A 140 20.68 -20.86 29.68
CA GLY A 140 22.12 -21.10 29.86
C GLY A 140 23.07 -20.11 29.17
N GLY A 141 22.57 -18.99 28.59
CA GLY A 141 23.42 -17.92 28.07
C GLY A 141 24.25 -18.28 26.84
N SER A 142 23.88 -19.34 26.11
CA SER A 142 24.66 -19.86 24.99
C SER A 142 24.68 -18.91 23.79
N ALA A 143 23.58 -18.23 23.46
CA ALA A 143 23.50 -17.33 22.31
C ALA A 143 23.61 -15.85 22.70
N PHE A 144 24.25 -15.05 21.84
CA PHE A 144 24.41 -13.61 22.04
C PHE A 144 24.16 -12.83 20.75
N VAL A 145 23.85 -11.54 20.88
CA VAL A 145 23.58 -10.61 19.79
C VAL A 145 24.75 -9.66 19.65
N ILE A 146 25.19 -9.42 18.41
CA ILE A 146 26.17 -8.39 18.05
C ILE A 146 25.57 -7.45 17.01
N GLU A 147 26.01 -6.20 17.00
CA GLU A 147 25.70 -5.26 15.91
C GLU A 147 26.97 -4.91 15.15
N ILE A 148 26.98 -5.15 13.84
CA ILE A 148 28.07 -4.70 12.97
C ILE A 148 27.77 -3.25 12.60
N PRO A 149 28.66 -2.28 12.86
CA PRO A 149 28.43 -0.89 12.51
C PRO A 149 28.17 -0.70 11.01
N GLY A 150 27.32 0.27 10.67
CA GLY A 150 26.86 0.49 9.28
C GLY A 150 27.95 0.92 8.31
N ASP A 151 29.00 1.57 8.82
CA ASP A 151 30.15 2.10 8.08
C ASP A 151 31.29 1.08 7.90
N VAL A 152 31.13 -0.15 8.39
CA VAL A 152 32.08 -1.23 8.11
C VAL A 152 32.11 -1.54 6.61
N GLU A 153 33.30 -1.45 6.01
CA GLU A 153 33.54 -1.69 4.59
C GLU A 153 33.50 -3.19 4.23
N THR A 154 33.34 -3.49 2.94
CA THR A 154 33.43 -4.87 2.45
C THR A 154 34.83 -5.45 2.65
N GLY A 155 34.93 -6.59 3.33
CA GLY A 155 36.22 -7.23 3.57
C GLY A 155 36.17 -8.50 4.44
N ALA A 156 37.36 -9.07 4.64
CA ALA A 156 37.61 -10.14 5.58
C ALA A 156 38.00 -9.56 6.95
N TYR A 157 37.34 -10.06 7.99
CA TYR A 157 37.51 -9.63 9.36
C TYR A 157 37.62 -10.82 10.30
N ILE A 158 38.20 -10.59 11.47
CA ILE A 158 38.22 -11.53 12.59
C ILE A 158 37.39 -10.92 13.71
N LEU A 159 36.33 -11.62 14.10
CA LEU A 159 35.61 -11.35 15.35
C LEU A 159 36.37 -12.02 16.49
N SER A 160 36.83 -11.25 17.46
CA SER A 160 37.60 -11.72 18.61
C SER A 160 36.90 -11.34 19.90
N PHE A 161 36.72 -12.33 20.78
CA PHE A 161 36.15 -12.16 22.11
C PHE A 161 36.68 -13.22 23.07
N ALA A 162 36.59 -12.94 24.36
CA ALA A 162 36.87 -13.91 25.41
C ALA A 162 35.56 -14.52 25.94
N SER A 163 35.60 -15.79 26.32
CA SER A 163 34.54 -16.45 27.09
C SER A 163 34.96 -16.65 28.54
N SER A 164 33.99 -17.01 29.40
CA SER A 164 34.20 -17.31 30.81
C SER A 164 35.40 -18.21 31.06
N GLY A 165 36.31 -17.76 31.93
CA GLY A 165 37.58 -18.44 32.20
C GLY A 165 38.75 -17.99 31.32
N GLY A 166 38.56 -16.92 30.51
CA GLY A 166 39.64 -16.29 29.74
C GLY A 166 40.01 -17.00 28.44
N VAL A 167 39.15 -17.87 27.93
CA VAL A 167 39.37 -18.57 26.66
C VAL A 167 39.05 -17.61 25.51
N TRP A 168 40.01 -17.40 24.61
CA TRP A 168 39.83 -16.54 23.45
C TRP A 168 39.27 -17.31 22.26
N HIS A 169 38.29 -16.70 21.60
CA HIS A 169 37.67 -17.21 20.37
C HIS A 169 37.97 -16.26 19.22
N THR A 170 38.32 -16.80 18.06
CA THR A 170 38.53 -16.00 16.85
C THR A 170 37.74 -16.54 15.66
N LEU A 171 36.71 -15.80 15.25
CA LEU A 171 35.78 -16.20 14.19
C LEU A 171 36.09 -15.40 12.92
N PRO A 172 36.51 -16.05 11.82
CA PRO A 172 36.68 -15.37 10.54
C PRO A 172 35.31 -15.03 9.93
N LEU A 173 35.10 -13.77 9.60
CA LEU A 173 33.87 -13.25 8.98
C LEU A 173 34.19 -12.57 7.65
N THR A 174 33.33 -12.78 6.65
CA THR A 174 33.30 -11.93 5.45
C THR A 174 32.11 -10.99 5.56
N ILE A 175 32.38 -9.68 5.62
CA ILE A 175 31.36 -8.65 5.78
C ILE A 175 31.15 -7.94 4.44
N GLU A 176 29.90 -7.78 4.06
CA GLU A 176 29.44 -6.96 2.93
C GLU A 176 29.09 -5.56 3.45
N GLY A 177 29.90 -4.56 3.09
CA GLY A 177 29.67 -3.16 3.40
C GLY A 177 28.63 -2.51 2.48
N LEU A 178 28.50 -1.18 2.53
CA LEU A 178 27.64 -0.45 1.61
C LEU A 178 28.27 -0.40 0.19
N ASN A 179 27.46 -0.59 -0.84
CA ASN A 179 27.90 -0.42 -2.24
C ASN A 179 27.73 1.04 -2.72
N SER A 180 28.19 1.36 -3.93
CA SER A 180 28.15 2.73 -4.46
C SER A 180 26.77 3.36 -4.60
N ASN A 181 25.70 2.56 -4.79
CA ASN A 181 24.32 3.06 -4.84
C ASN A 181 23.76 3.30 -3.43
N GLU A 182 24.30 2.60 -2.43
CA GLU A 182 23.92 2.74 -1.02
C GLU A 182 24.71 3.87 -0.34
N LEU A 183 25.96 4.09 -0.74
CA LEU A 183 26.80 5.22 -0.35
C LEU A 183 26.30 6.50 -1.03
N LEU A 184 25.14 6.97 -0.58
CA LEU A 184 24.50 8.17 -1.09
C LEU A 184 25.40 9.38 -0.87
N LYS A 185 25.58 10.18 -1.91
CA LYS A 185 26.29 11.46 -1.85
C LYS A 185 25.31 12.60 -1.62
N ALA A 186 25.80 13.75 -1.17
CA ALA A 186 24.97 14.93 -0.96
C ALA A 186 24.21 15.37 -2.24
N GLU A 187 24.78 15.11 -3.42
CA GLU A 187 24.12 15.32 -4.73
C GLU A 187 22.94 14.36 -4.95
N ASP A 188 23.03 13.09 -4.51
CA ASP A 188 21.90 12.15 -4.57
C ASP A 188 20.70 12.58 -3.73
N PHE A 189 20.95 13.42 -2.72
CA PHE A 189 19.97 13.95 -1.79
C PHE A 189 19.31 15.23 -2.22
N ASN A 190 19.67 15.80 -3.37
CA ASN A 190 19.15 17.12 -3.72
C ASN A 190 17.61 17.04 -3.76
N PRO A 191 16.91 17.65 -2.76
CA PRO A 191 15.47 17.48 -2.58
C PRO A 191 14.70 18.13 -3.75
N TYR A 192 15.41 18.88 -4.59
CA TYR A 192 14.93 19.55 -5.79
C TYR A 192 15.46 18.94 -7.10
N GLU A 193 16.43 18.00 -7.11
CA GLU A 193 17.01 17.46 -8.36
C GLU A 193 16.08 16.55 -9.15
N SER A 194 14.97 16.14 -8.53
CA SER A 194 13.88 15.45 -9.19
C SER A 194 12.66 16.33 -9.46
N LEU A 195 12.74 17.65 -9.24
CA LEU A 195 11.79 18.61 -9.80
C LEU A 195 12.36 19.16 -11.11
N THR A 196 12.68 18.28 -12.07
CA THR A 196 12.69 18.73 -13.46
C THR A 196 11.29 19.21 -13.80
N ALA A 197 11.16 20.14 -14.75
CA ALA A 197 9.86 20.58 -15.26
C ALA A 197 8.93 19.39 -15.60
N GLN A 198 9.48 18.22 -15.95
CA GLN A 198 8.76 16.97 -16.21
C GLN A 198 8.06 16.32 -14.98
N VAL A 199 8.57 16.47 -13.75
CA VAL A 199 7.94 15.93 -12.54
C VAL A 199 6.89 16.89 -11.98
N LEU A 200 7.13 18.20 -12.09
CA LEU A 200 6.08 19.20 -11.91
C LEU A 200 5.00 19.09 -12.99
N ASP A 201 5.33 18.67 -14.22
CA ASP A 201 4.35 18.41 -15.29
C ASP A 201 3.59 17.09 -15.09
N ALA A 202 4.10 16.15 -14.29
CA ALA A 202 3.43 14.89 -13.98
C ALA A 202 2.37 15.03 -12.88
N LEU A 203 2.51 16.03 -11.99
CA LEU A 203 1.44 16.43 -11.08
C LEU A 203 0.58 17.47 -11.79
N THR A 204 -0.72 17.22 -11.91
CA THR A 204 -1.61 18.25 -12.45
C THR A 204 -1.69 19.45 -11.52
N PRO A 205 -2.12 20.62 -12.04
CA PRO A 205 -2.42 21.78 -11.20
C PRO A 205 -3.30 21.41 -9.99
N LEU A 206 -4.29 20.53 -10.21
CA LEU A 206 -5.18 20.06 -9.15
C LEU A 206 -4.47 19.22 -8.08
N GLN A 207 -3.53 18.35 -8.45
CA GLN A 207 -2.73 17.61 -7.47
C GLN A 207 -1.79 18.52 -6.65
N LYS A 208 -1.32 19.63 -7.24
CA LYS A 208 -0.49 20.62 -6.53
C LYS A 208 -1.29 21.44 -5.54
N ASP A 209 -2.56 21.70 -5.84
CA ASP A 209 -3.46 22.47 -4.99
C ASP A 209 -4.04 21.64 -3.82
N VAL A 210 -3.97 20.30 -3.89
CA VAL A 210 -4.54 19.41 -2.86
C VAL A 210 -3.66 19.27 -1.61
N VAL A 211 -2.32 19.23 -1.74
CA VAL A 211 -1.43 19.24 -0.56
C VAL A 211 -1.10 20.69 -0.20
N VAL A 212 -1.97 21.28 0.61
CA VAL A 212 -1.98 22.73 0.88
C VAL A 212 -0.93 23.20 1.88
N PHE A 213 -0.42 22.30 2.73
CA PHE A 213 0.53 22.68 3.77
C PHE A 213 1.44 21.52 4.19
N ARG A 214 2.68 21.87 4.58
CA ARG A 214 3.66 20.94 5.17
C ARG A 214 4.42 21.63 6.30
N SER A 215 4.73 20.88 7.35
CA SER A 215 5.59 21.35 8.45
C SER A 215 6.48 20.22 8.97
N VAL A 216 7.45 20.58 9.80
CA VAL A 216 8.28 19.60 10.51
C VAL A 216 7.77 19.50 11.94
N VAL A 217 7.42 18.30 12.37
CA VAL A 217 6.93 18.01 13.72
C VAL A 217 8.10 18.03 14.72
N CYS A 218 9.23 17.42 14.36
CA CYS A 218 10.42 17.35 15.22
C CYS A 218 11.70 17.15 14.40
N ARG A 219 12.82 17.69 14.92
CA ARG A 219 14.18 17.57 14.35
C ARG A 219 15.14 17.26 15.49
N TYR A 220 15.38 16.00 15.79
CA TYR A 220 16.38 15.60 16.79
C TYR A 220 17.19 14.46 16.20
N ASP A 221 18.48 14.37 16.56
CA ASP A 221 19.44 13.39 16.03
C ASP A 221 18.90 11.94 16.05
N GLY A 222 18.17 11.60 15.00
CA GLY A 222 18.09 10.27 14.43
C GLY A 222 16.85 9.42 14.69
N ASP A 223 15.89 9.77 15.57
CA ASP A 223 14.81 8.81 15.93
C ASP A 223 13.44 9.39 16.36
N CYS A 224 13.08 10.67 16.12
CA CYS A 224 11.76 11.17 16.54
C CYS A 224 10.59 10.67 15.66
N TYR A 225 10.89 10.15 14.47
CA TYR A 225 9.96 9.41 13.63
C TYR A 225 9.72 7.99 14.15
N TRP A 226 10.58 7.49 15.06
CA TRP A 226 10.52 6.12 15.55
C TRP A 226 9.27 5.87 16.39
N GLU A 227 8.45 4.92 15.92
CA GLU A 227 7.18 4.50 16.54
C GLU A 227 6.25 5.68 16.82
N MET A 228 6.22 6.61 15.87
CA MET A 228 5.31 7.73 15.93
C MET A 228 3.88 7.27 15.71
N VAL A 229 2.96 7.81 16.50
CA VAL A 229 1.52 7.65 16.35
C VAL A 229 0.86 9.01 16.31
N PHE A 230 -0.27 9.08 15.60
CA PHE A 230 -0.92 10.33 15.29
C PHE A 230 -2.41 10.24 15.56
N GLY A 231 -2.96 11.34 16.04
CA GLY A 231 -4.38 11.44 16.28
C GLY A 231 -4.83 12.90 16.31
N GLY A 232 -6.11 13.11 16.07
CA GLY A 232 -6.73 14.43 16.11
C GLY A 232 -8.02 14.38 16.90
N ASN A 233 -8.37 15.51 17.50
CA ASN A 233 -9.64 15.65 18.19
C ASN A 233 -10.78 15.49 17.17
N PRO A 234 -11.69 14.51 17.34
CA PRO A 234 -12.79 14.30 16.39
C PRO A 234 -13.73 15.51 16.28
N ASN A 235 -13.67 16.45 17.23
CA ASN A 235 -14.52 17.64 17.27
C ASN A 235 -13.80 18.95 16.89
N ASP A 236 -12.47 18.94 16.71
CA ASP A 236 -11.72 20.14 16.31
C ASP A 236 -10.54 19.79 15.39
N PRO A 237 -10.62 20.13 14.08
CA PRO A 237 -9.55 19.86 13.11
C PRO A 237 -8.25 20.60 13.36
N LYS A 238 -8.20 21.50 14.33
CA LYS A 238 -6.99 22.22 14.69
C LYS A 238 -6.19 21.53 15.79
N GLU A 239 -6.83 20.66 16.58
CA GLU A 239 -6.21 19.98 17.71
C GLU A 239 -5.65 18.62 17.30
N LEU A 240 -4.32 18.53 17.23
CA LEU A 240 -3.59 17.36 16.73
C LEU A 240 -2.50 16.92 17.73
N ILE A 241 -2.32 15.62 17.87
CA ILE A 241 -1.33 15.02 18.78
C ILE A 241 -0.48 14.02 18.01
N VAL A 242 0.85 14.21 18.08
CA VAL A 242 1.84 13.21 17.69
C VAL A 242 2.55 12.71 18.93
N SER A 243 2.63 11.40 19.11
CA SER A 243 3.41 10.77 20.17
C SER A 243 4.50 9.92 19.55
N ASN A 244 5.68 9.86 20.16
CA ASN A 244 6.77 8.95 19.79
C ASN A 244 7.56 8.55 21.04
N LYS A 245 8.69 7.84 20.86
CA LYS A 245 9.56 7.44 21.98
C LYS A 245 10.16 8.59 22.81
N GLN A 246 10.12 9.82 22.31
CA GLN A 246 10.74 11.00 22.93
C GLN A 246 9.73 11.86 23.70
N GLY A 247 8.45 11.82 23.35
CA GLY A 247 7.46 12.69 23.97
C GLY A 247 6.15 12.80 23.19
N VAL A 248 5.33 13.77 23.62
CA VAL A 248 4.06 14.13 22.97
C VAL A 248 4.19 15.54 22.43
N ARG A 249 3.77 15.73 21.18
CA ARG A 249 3.75 17.03 20.51
C ARG A 249 2.33 17.36 20.12
N ARG A 250 1.95 18.60 20.35
CA ARG A 250 0.58 19.08 20.19
C ARG A 250 0.53 20.27 19.25
N SER A 251 -0.52 20.35 18.45
CA SER A 251 -0.82 21.50 17.60
C SER A 251 -2.25 21.99 17.82
N THR A 252 -2.44 23.31 17.95
CA THR A 252 -3.76 24.00 18.07
C THR A 252 -4.11 24.79 16.82
N ASP A 253 -3.30 24.67 15.78
CA ASP A 253 -3.39 25.45 14.56
C ASP A 253 -3.30 24.55 13.32
N ALA A 254 -3.82 23.31 13.45
CA ALA A 254 -3.85 22.33 12.37
C ALA A 254 -2.46 22.05 11.78
N GLY A 255 -1.50 21.79 12.66
CA GLY A 255 -0.14 21.37 12.34
C GLY A 255 0.80 22.50 11.89
N ARG A 256 0.40 23.77 11.99
CA ARG A 256 1.26 24.91 11.61
C ARG A 256 2.39 25.09 12.63
N THR A 257 2.10 24.88 13.91
CA THR A 257 3.08 24.84 15.00
C THR A 257 2.90 23.59 15.85
N TRP A 258 4.00 23.13 16.44
CA TRP A 258 4.05 21.95 17.30
C TRP A 258 4.74 22.29 18.62
N SER A 259 4.15 21.86 19.74
CA SER A 259 4.81 21.91 21.04
C SER A 259 5.95 20.89 21.12
N ASP A 260 6.86 21.09 22.08
CA ASP A 260 7.95 20.15 22.39
C ASP A 260 7.84 19.76 23.88
N GLU A 261 6.86 18.90 24.18
CA GLU A 261 6.59 18.44 25.55
C GLU A 261 7.14 17.01 25.74
N GLU A 262 8.01 16.86 26.73
CA GLU A 262 8.48 15.54 27.17
C GLU A 262 7.44 14.86 28.06
N TYR A 263 7.36 13.52 28.04
CA TYR A 263 6.50 12.76 28.97
C TYR A 263 6.77 13.09 30.45
N SER A 264 8.01 13.48 30.79
CA SER A 264 8.40 13.94 32.12
C SER A 264 7.57 15.14 32.62
N GLN A 265 7.07 15.97 31.69
CA GLN A 265 6.30 17.18 31.96
C GLN A 265 4.79 16.91 32.06
N ILE A 266 4.35 15.71 31.67
CA ILE A 266 2.94 15.28 31.64
C ILE A 266 2.50 14.72 33.02
N GLY A 267 3.22 15.03 34.10
CA GLY A 267 2.92 14.53 35.45
C GLY A 267 3.14 13.01 35.63
N ALA A 268 3.74 12.36 34.64
CA ALA A 268 3.87 10.91 34.58
C ALA A 268 5.03 10.33 35.41
N ALA A 269 5.86 11.13 36.09
CA ALA A 269 7.09 10.68 36.74
C ALA A 269 6.81 9.78 37.97
N PRO A 270 6.64 8.46 37.76
CA PRO A 270 7.76 7.57 37.40
C PRO A 270 7.59 6.66 36.15
N ILE A 271 6.52 6.81 35.37
CA ILE A 271 6.21 6.09 34.14
C ILE A 271 6.82 6.80 32.93
N ARG A 272 7.70 6.11 32.20
CA ARG A 272 8.30 6.62 30.96
C ARG A 272 7.82 5.80 29.76
N PRO A 273 6.82 6.28 28.99
CA PRO A 273 6.49 5.72 27.69
C PRO A 273 7.73 5.70 26.78
N VAL A 274 7.99 4.57 26.14
CA VAL A 274 9.22 4.37 25.35
C VAL A 274 8.98 3.81 23.96
N GLU A 275 8.12 2.80 23.79
CA GLU A 275 7.99 2.11 22.50
C GLU A 275 6.60 1.50 22.29
N ASP A 276 6.34 1.01 21.08
CA ASP A 276 5.10 0.36 20.66
C ASP A 276 3.83 1.16 21.02
N SER A 277 3.87 2.45 20.69
CA SER A 277 2.78 3.36 21.01
C SER A 277 1.54 3.09 20.15
N ARG A 278 0.35 3.32 20.71
CA ARG A 278 -0.92 3.46 20.00
C ARG A 278 -1.74 4.59 20.61
N LEU A 279 -2.48 5.32 19.79
CA LEU A 279 -3.25 6.49 20.19
C LEU A 279 -4.69 6.37 19.68
N GLY A 280 -5.65 6.77 20.49
CA GLY A 280 -7.06 6.85 20.13
C GLY A 280 -7.75 8.01 20.83
N PHE A 281 -8.87 8.47 20.26
CA PHE A 281 -9.67 9.56 20.82
C PHE A 281 -11.06 9.07 21.21
N PHE A 282 -11.55 9.61 22.33
CA PHE A 282 -12.94 9.48 22.75
C PHE A 282 -13.82 10.51 22.03
N LYS A 283 -15.13 10.27 22.00
CA LYS A 283 -16.11 11.17 21.36
C LYS A 283 -16.11 12.57 21.97
N ASP A 284 -15.71 12.71 23.23
CA ASP A 284 -15.65 14.01 23.93
C ASP A 284 -14.35 14.82 23.67
N GLY A 285 -13.46 14.32 22.80
CA GLY A 285 -12.19 14.94 22.45
C GLY A 285 -11.04 14.66 23.44
N SER A 286 -11.27 13.90 24.51
CA SER A 286 -10.17 13.32 25.28
C SER A 286 -9.48 12.21 24.49
N PHE A 287 -8.25 11.85 24.86
CA PHE A 287 -7.47 10.81 24.20
C PHE A 287 -7.01 9.74 25.19
N ALA A 288 -6.68 8.57 24.64
CA ALA A 288 -5.94 7.53 25.32
C ALA A 288 -4.72 7.14 24.47
N HIS A 289 -3.56 7.08 25.08
CA HIS A 289 -2.29 6.66 24.48
C HIS A 289 -1.76 5.48 25.28
N THR A 290 -1.58 4.33 24.65
CA THR A 290 -0.93 3.17 25.26
C THR A 290 0.47 3.03 24.71
N SER A 291 1.38 2.52 25.53
CA SER A 291 2.73 2.20 25.09
C SER A 291 3.35 1.15 26.00
N HIS A 292 4.43 0.56 25.50
CA HIS A 292 5.47 0.05 26.37
C HIS A 292 6.08 1.21 27.18
N ALA A 293 6.27 1.02 28.47
CA ALA A 293 6.83 1.99 29.38
C ALA A 293 7.88 1.37 30.30
N ILE A 294 8.87 2.18 30.68
CA ILE A 294 9.86 1.84 31.69
C ILE A 294 9.42 2.44 33.03
N VAL A 295 9.42 1.61 34.08
CA VAL A 295 9.14 2.00 35.46
C VAL A 295 10.19 1.43 36.40
N GLN A 296 10.38 2.03 37.58
CA GLN A 296 11.20 1.42 38.63
C GLN A 296 10.31 0.57 39.57
N ASN A 297 10.75 -0.64 39.87
CA ASN A 297 10.14 -1.45 40.93
C ASN A 297 10.56 -0.96 42.33
N GLU A 298 10.02 -1.56 43.39
CA GLU A 298 10.32 -1.18 44.79
C GLU A 298 11.79 -1.33 45.17
N SER A 299 12.55 -2.15 44.43
CA SER A 299 13.99 -2.37 44.62
C SER A 299 14.86 -1.41 43.80
N GLY A 300 14.26 -0.49 43.03
CA GLY A 300 14.94 0.47 42.17
C GLY A 300 15.40 -0.08 40.81
N GLU A 301 15.05 -1.32 40.48
CA GLU A 301 15.34 -1.93 39.18
C GLU A 301 14.33 -1.45 38.14
N TYR A 302 14.82 -1.19 36.92
CA TYR A 302 13.97 -0.77 35.81
C TYR A 302 13.30 -1.98 35.18
N ILE A 303 11.97 -1.93 35.11
CA ILE A 303 11.12 -2.96 34.53
C ILE A 303 10.30 -2.33 33.41
N LYS A 304 10.19 -3.09 32.34
CA LYS A 304 9.44 -2.77 31.13
C LYS A 304 7.99 -3.29 31.28
N THR A 305 6.97 -2.44 31.17
CA THR A 305 5.55 -2.79 31.39
C THR A 305 4.61 -1.92 30.55
N GLY A 306 3.31 -2.17 30.61
CA GLY A 306 2.30 -1.47 29.82
C GLY A 306 1.74 -0.25 30.54
N SER A 307 1.81 0.91 29.88
CA SER A 307 1.23 2.16 30.37
C SER A 307 0.06 2.63 29.52
N ILE A 308 -0.87 3.35 30.16
CA ILE A 308 -1.90 4.13 29.51
C ILE A 308 -1.78 5.59 29.98
N VAL A 309 -1.90 6.51 29.04
CA VAL A 309 -1.91 7.94 29.26
C VAL A 309 -3.26 8.45 28.76
N THR A 310 -4.05 9.05 29.65
CA THR A 310 -5.38 9.57 29.30
C THR A 310 -5.47 11.04 29.67
N GLY A 311 -6.19 11.84 28.88
CA GLY A 311 -6.31 13.25 29.17
C GLY A 311 -6.98 14.02 28.05
N ARG A 312 -6.94 15.35 28.15
CA ARG A 312 -7.41 16.24 27.10
C ARG A 312 -6.23 16.82 26.35
N TYR A 313 -6.50 17.28 25.13
CA TYR A 313 -5.54 18.01 24.34
C TYR A 313 -4.90 19.18 25.13
N ALA A 314 -5.72 19.99 25.81
CA ALA A 314 -5.27 21.18 26.57
C ALA A 314 -4.59 20.87 27.93
N GLY A 315 -4.28 19.60 28.23
CA GLY A 315 -3.68 19.17 29.50
C GLY A 315 -4.60 18.26 30.33
N ASN A 316 -4.40 18.24 31.65
CA ASN A 316 -5.04 17.29 32.57
C ASN A 316 -4.81 15.84 32.15
N VAL A 317 -3.54 15.53 31.88
CA VAL A 317 -3.13 14.20 31.47
C VAL A 317 -2.72 13.40 32.70
N GLU A 318 -3.19 12.16 32.76
CA GLU A 318 -2.88 11.19 33.80
C GLU A 318 -2.23 9.96 33.15
N ALA A 319 -1.10 9.52 33.70
CA ALA A 319 -0.45 8.28 33.30
C ALA A 319 -0.66 7.21 34.38
N SER A 320 -1.02 6.00 33.95
CA SER A 320 -1.17 4.84 34.83
C SER A 320 -0.67 3.58 34.13
N LEU A 321 -0.58 2.48 34.88
CA LEU A 321 -0.23 1.18 34.33
C LEU A 321 -1.49 0.36 34.06
N PHE A 322 -1.71 -0.06 32.81
CA PHE A 322 -2.74 -1.05 32.52
C PHE A 322 -2.28 -2.47 32.90
N ASN A 323 -0.96 -2.72 32.89
CA ASN A 323 -0.35 -3.92 33.45
C ASN A 323 0.42 -3.57 34.73
N LYS A 324 -0.18 -3.89 35.88
CA LYS A 324 0.40 -3.61 37.20
C LYS A 324 1.67 -4.44 37.43
N LEU A 325 2.57 -3.88 38.25
CA LEU A 325 3.77 -4.58 38.69
C LEU A 325 3.40 -5.75 39.63
N PRO A 326 4.12 -6.89 39.54
CA PRO A 326 3.97 -7.98 40.49
C PRO A 326 4.18 -7.52 41.94
N SER A 327 3.37 -8.04 42.84
CA SER A 327 3.33 -7.65 44.26
C SER A 327 4.57 -8.04 45.07
N SER A 328 5.43 -8.92 44.54
CA SER A 328 6.58 -9.45 45.25
C SER A 328 7.68 -9.92 44.29
N PRO A 329 8.97 -9.86 44.68
CA PRO A 329 10.10 -10.19 43.80
C PRO A 329 10.06 -11.59 43.17
N ASP A 330 9.52 -12.59 43.88
CA ASP A 330 9.41 -13.98 43.42
C ASP A 330 8.41 -14.19 42.27
N LYS A 331 7.51 -13.22 42.07
CA LYS A 331 6.50 -13.23 41.01
C LYS A 331 6.97 -12.54 39.72
N TYR A 332 8.14 -11.93 39.72
CA TYR A 332 8.70 -11.37 38.49
C TYR A 332 9.14 -12.51 37.55
N PRO A 333 9.18 -12.23 36.23
CA PRO A 333 9.85 -13.12 35.29
C PRO A 333 11.30 -13.38 35.72
N PRO A 334 11.89 -14.51 35.30
CA PRO A 334 13.31 -14.78 35.53
C PRO A 334 14.18 -13.61 35.04
N ILE A 335 15.31 -13.34 35.73
CA ILE A 335 16.22 -12.21 35.52
C ILE A 335 16.61 -11.95 34.05
N GLN A 336 16.54 -12.97 33.19
CA GLN A 336 16.80 -12.83 31.75
C GLN A 336 15.70 -12.10 30.95
N ARG A 337 14.54 -11.80 31.54
CA ARG A 337 13.46 -11.04 30.91
C ARG A 337 13.04 -9.90 31.83
N ASP A 338 13.47 -8.70 31.51
CA ASP A 338 13.21 -7.45 32.25
C ASP A 338 11.87 -6.80 31.88
N TRP A 339 11.04 -7.46 31.06
CA TRP A 339 9.78 -6.95 30.56
C TRP A 339 8.57 -7.84 30.92
N LEU A 340 7.47 -7.18 31.26
CA LEU A 340 6.20 -7.81 31.64
C LEU A 340 5.24 -7.91 30.47
N ILE A 341 5.29 -7.00 29.50
CA ILE A 341 4.43 -7.03 28.31
C ILE A 341 5.20 -6.59 27.06
N ASP A 342 4.68 -6.93 25.89
CA ASP A 342 5.20 -6.52 24.59
C ASP A 342 4.07 -6.21 23.59
N PHE A 343 4.28 -5.21 22.74
CA PHE A 343 3.41 -4.82 21.63
C PHE A 343 1.92 -4.62 21.99
N PRO A 344 1.56 -3.59 22.77
CA PRO A 344 0.17 -3.25 23.03
C PRO A 344 -0.53 -2.66 21.79
N VAL A 345 -1.71 -3.19 21.46
CA VAL A 345 -2.61 -2.65 20.42
C VAL A 345 -3.87 -2.13 21.09
N LEU A 346 -4.35 -0.94 20.70
CA LEU A 346 -5.45 -0.21 21.34
C LEU A 346 -6.68 -0.14 20.45
N ALA A 347 -7.87 -0.28 21.04
CA ALA A 347 -9.12 0.22 20.49
C ALA A 347 -9.96 0.90 21.58
N ILE A 348 -10.75 1.90 21.17
CA ILE A 348 -11.71 2.61 22.01
C ILE A 348 -13.10 2.36 21.45
N ASP A 349 -14.03 1.96 22.30
CA ASP A 349 -15.44 1.84 21.94
C ASP A 349 -16.09 3.24 21.86
N PRO A 350 -16.54 3.69 20.68
CA PRO A 350 -17.12 5.02 20.52
C PRO A 350 -18.48 5.18 21.21
N ASN A 351 -19.14 4.09 21.64
CA ASN A 351 -20.45 4.10 22.26
C ASN A 351 -20.39 4.12 23.79
N THR A 352 -19.36 3.50 24.38
CA THR A 352 -19.26 3.28 25.82
C THR A 352 -18.04 3.92 26.48
N ASP A 353 -17.13 4.49 25.69
CA ASP A 353 -15.81 4.94 26.11
C ASP A 353 -14.95 3.82 26.76
N ALA A 354 -15.28 2.55 26.51
CA ALA A 354 -14.47 1.43 26.95
C ALA A 354 -13.15 1.38 26.18
N ILE A 355 -12.09 0.94 26.86
CA ILE A 355 -10.76 0.73 26.27
C ILE A 355 -10.47 -0.77 26.21
N TYR A 356 -10.01 -1.21 25.05
CA TYR A 356 -9.56 -2.57 24.79
C TYR A 356 -8.10 -2.57 24.38
N ILE A 357 -7.28 -3.39 25.03
CA ILE A 357 -5.86 -3.53 24.70
C ILE A 357 -5.52 -5.01 24.54
N THR A 358 -4.89 -5.38 23.42
CA THR A 358 -4.25 -6.70 23.26
C THR A 358 -2.75 -6.56 23.35
N THR A 359 -2.05 -7.54 23.90
CA THR A 359 -0.57 -7.59 23.89
C THR A 359 -0.10 -8.90 23.29
N ASN A 360 0.94 -8.85 22.48
CA ASN A 360 1.55 -10.06 21.89
C ASN A 360 2.23 -10.95 22.94
N SER A 361 2.64 -10.35 24.04
CA SER A 361 3.21 -11.08 25.14
C SER A 361 2.90 -10.37 26.44
N SER A 362 2.49 -11.11 27.44
CA SER A 362 2.19 -10.63 28.78
C SER A 362 2.58 -11.69 29.80
N TRP A 363 3.29 -11.31 30.84
CA TRP A 363 3.65 -12.17 31.96
C TRP A 363 2.42 -12.49 32.80
N PHE A 364 2.15 -13.77 33.04
CA PHE A 364 1.11 -14.23 33.97
C PHE A 364 1.78 -14.87 35.19
N GLU A 365 1.55 -14.30 36.37
CA GLU A 365 2.18 -14.74 37.62
C GLU A 365 1.78 -16.17 38.00
N ASP A 366 0.51 -16.53 37.76
CA ASP A 366 -0.04 -17.83 38.13
C ASP A 366 0.56 -18.98 37.30
N THR A 367 0.79 -18.75 36.01
CA THR A 367 1.37 -19.76 35.10
C THR A 367 2.89 -19.65 34.99
N ARG A 368 3.47 -18.54 35.46
CA ARG A 368 4.87 -18.15 35.30
C ARG A 368 5.33 -18.21 33.84
N LYS A 369 4.46 -17.77 32.93
CA LYS A 369 4.70 -17.77 31.48
C LYS A 369 4.25 -16.46 30.86
N HIS A 370 4.88 -16.15 29.73
CA HIS A 370 4.41 -15.12 28.82
C HIS A 370 3.38 -15.71 27.87
N GLU A 371 2.21 -15.08 27.80
CA GLU A 371 1.08 -15.49 26.95
C GLU A 371 0.46 -14.25 26.28
N TYR A 372 -0.32 -14.44 25.20
CA TYR A 372 -1.15 -13.37 24.67
C TYR A 372 -2.17 -12.92 25.73
N ALA A 373 -2.40 -11.61 25.83
CA ALA A 373 -3.34 -11.07 26.82
C ALA A 373 -4.28 -10.02 26.24
N PHE A 374 -5.42 -9.90 26.90
CA PHE A 374 -6.46 -8.91 26.65
C PHE A 374 -6.75 -8.13 27.91
N TYR A 375 -6.76 -6.81 27.79
CA TYR A 375 -7.06 -5.89 28.88
C TYR A 375 -8.32 -5.10 28.53
N THR A 376 -9.22 -4.96 29.50
CA THR A 376 -10.46 -4.20 29.36
C THR A 376 -10.55 -3.14 30.44
N SER A 377 -10.95 -1.93 30.06
CA SER A 377 -11.30 -0.86 30.99
C SER A 377 -12.64 -0.25 30.60
N HIS A 378 -13.51 -0.04 31.58
CA HIS A 378 -14.84 0.57 31.41
C HIS A 378 -14.95 1.91 32.16
N ASP A 379 -13.83 2.48 32.57
CA ASP A 379 -13.73 3.70 33.37
C ASP A 379 -12.68 4.67 32.82
N LYS A 380 -12.51 4.68 31.49
CA LYS A 380 -11.54 5.49 30.74
C LYS A 380 -10.09 5.28 31.22
N GLY A 381 -9.68 4.03 31.39
CA GLY A 381 -8.29 3.66 31.68
C GLY A 381 -7.87 3.81 33.15
N LYS A 382 -8.81 3.98 34.08
CA LYS A 382 -8.49 4.05 35.52
C LYS A 382 -8.25 2.68 36.12
N THR A 383 -9.03 1.68 35.70
CA THR A 383 -8.86 0.28 36.11
C THR A 383 -8.93 -0.65 34.92
N PHE A 384 -8.16 -1.74 34.99
CA PHE A 384 -8.12 -2.77 33.95
C PHE A 384 -8.35 -4.16 34.53
N LYS A 385 -9.10 -4.98 33.80
CA LYS A 385 -9.10 -6.44 33.96
C LYS A 385 -8.21 -7.06 32.91
N LYS A 386 -7.43 -8.08 33.28
CA LYS A 386 -6.50 -8.82 32.40
C LYS A 386 -7.02 -10.24 32.20
N TYR A 387 -7.05 -10.68 30.95
CA TYR A 387 -7.46 -12.01 30.53
C TYR A 387 -6.39 -12.65 29.63
N PRO A 388 -6.15 -13.97 29.72
CA PRO A 388 -5.39 -14.67 28.71
C PRO A 388 -6.19 -14.74 27.40
N LEU A 389 -5.52 -14.50 26.27
CA LEU A 389 -6.07 -14.78 24.94
C LEU A 389 -5.48 -16.09 24.42
N ARG A 390 -6.34 -17.06 24.13
CA ARG A 390 -5.91 -18.40 23.71
C ARG A 390 -6.31 -18.65 22.27
N TYR A 391 -5.34 -18.48 21.38
CA TYR A 391 -5.44 -18.80 19.96
C TYR A 391 -4.07 -19.29 19.45
N THR A 392 -4.03 -19.87 18.26
CA THR A 392 -2.79 -20.23 17.56
C THR A 392 -2.46 -19.20 16.50
N GLY A 393 -1.17 -19.04 16.20
CA GLY A 393 -0.68 -18.06 15.23
C GLY A 393 0.20 -17.01 15.90
N GLY A 394 0.34 -15.87 15.23
CA GLY A 394 1.19 -14.77 15.63
C GLY A 394 0.45 -13.60 16.27
N ALA A 395 1.08 -12.44 16.16
CA ALA A 395 0.65 -11.19 16.77
C ALA A 395 -0.74 -10.74 16.31
N ILE A 396 -1.50 -10.13 17.23
CA ILE A 396 -2.60 -9.24 16.85
C ILE A 396 -1.97 -7.89 16.48
N LYS A 397 -2.28 -7.38 15.29
CA LYS A 397 -1.66 -6.15 14.77
C LYS A 397 -2.62 -4.97 14.69
N SER A 398 -3.91 -5.23 14.67
CA SER A 398 -4.96 -4.22 14.51
C SER A 398 -6.20 -4.58 15.32
N LEU A 399 -6.84 -3.57 15.89
CA LEU A 399 -8.11 -3.66 16.61
C LEU A 399 -9.05 -2.57 16.11
N THR A 400 -10.34 -2.88 16.00
CA THR A 400 -11.38 -1.88 15.74
C THR A 400 -12.70 -2.28 16.38
N VAL A 401 -13.52 -1.30 16.75
CA VAL A 401 -14.84 -1.53 17.34
C VAL A 401 -15.89 -1.19 16.28
N GLY A 402 -16.69 -2.18 15.92
CA GLY A 402 -17.83 -2.01 15.03
C GLY A 402 -18.95 -1.22 15.69
N ILE A 403 -19.91 -0.83 14.87
CA ILE A 403 -20.92 0.13 15.29
C ILE A 403 -21.93 -0.36 16.32
N ASP A 404 -22.04 -1.68 16.45
CA ASP A 404 -22.84 -2.37 17.45
C ASP A 404 -22.05 -2.68 18.74
N GLY A 405 -20.81 -2.17 18.86
CA GLY A 405 -19.91 -2.44 19.97
C GLY A 405 -19.12 -3.75 19.83
N THR A 406 -19.28 -4.49 18.72
CA THR A 406 -18.49 -5.71 18.47
C THR A 406 -17.02 -5.35 18.29
N LEU A 407 -16.13 -5.94 19.08
CA LEU A 407 -14.68 -5.81 18.88
C LEU A 407 -14.20 -6.77 17.79
N TYR A 408 -13.37 -6.26 16.89
CA TYR A 408 -12.68 -7.02 15.85
C TYR A 408 -11.16 -6.88 16.01
N ALA A 409 -10.43 -7.95 15.74
CA ALA A 409 -8.97 -7.96 15.73
C ALA A 409 -8.43 -8.66 14.48
N ILE A 410 -7.25 -8.28 14.00
CA ILE A 410 -6.52 -9.02 12.96
C ILE A 410 -5.29 -9.67 13.57
N LYS A 411 -5.22 -11.01 13.46
CA LYS A 411 -4.04 -11.81 13.81
C LYS A 411 -3.38 -12.38 12.56
N THR A 412 -2.09 -12.71 12.69
CA THR A 412 -1.34 -13.44 11.68
C THR A 412 -1.41 -14.95 11.92
N ASP A 413 -1.49 -15.73 10.85
CA ASP A 413 -1.44 -17.19 10.86
C ASP A 413 -0.37 -17.68 9.91
N PHE A 414 0.61 -18.41 10.45
CA PHE A 414 1.68 -18.98 9.64
C PHE A 414 1.21 -20.31 9.05
N ARG A 415 1.32 -20.46 7.73
CA ARG A 415 1.11 -21.76 7.07
C ARG A 415 2.18 -22.75 7.51
N SER A 416 1.93 -24.04 7.29
CA SER A 416 2.82 -25.12 7.74
C SER A 416 4.25 -25.03 7.16
N ASP A 417 4.43 -24.41 6.01
CA ASP A 417 5.74 -24.15 5.39
C ASP A 417 6.47 -22.93 5.98
N SER A 418 5.82 -22.17 6.87
CA SER A 418 6.34 -20.98 7.56
C SER A 418 6.84 -19.86 6.63
N THR A 419 6.52 -19.94 5.34
CA THR A 419 6.84 -18.92 4.35
C THR A 419 5.63 -18.03 4.13
N VAL A 420 4.43 -18.59 4.03
CA VAL A 420 3.21 -17.82 3.79
C VAL A 420 2.51 -17.46 5.09
N VAL A 421 2.04 -16.21 5.17
CA VAL A 421 1.23 -15.67 6.28
C VAL A 421 -0.18 -15.40 5.75
N ASP A 422 -1.15 -16.05 6.37
CA ASP A 422 -2.57 -15.70 6.25
C ASP A 422 -2.95 -14.71 7.36
N TYR A 423 -4.01 -13.94 7.13
CA TYR A 423 -4.59 -13.08 8.16
C TYR A 423 -5.99 -13.55 8.53
N THR A 424 -6.25 -13.61 9.83
CA THR A 424 -7.52 -14.05 10.39
C THR A 424 -8.11 -12.94 11.23
N MET A 425 -9.40 -12.67 11.01
CA MET A 425 -10.16 -11.75 11.83
C MET A 425 -10.73 -12.47 13.03
N LEU A 426 -10.47 -11.96 14.24
CA LEU A 426 -11.19 -12.36 15.44
C LEU A 426 -12.43 -11.48 15.58
N ARG A 427 -13.60 -12.09 15.76
CA ARG A 427 -14.85 -11.37 16.08
C ARG A 427 -15.29 -11.74 17.49
N PHE A 428 -15.28 -10.76 18.39
CA PHE A 428 -15.58 -10.98 19.80
C PHE A 428 -17.09 -10.92 20.04
N SER A 429 -17.66 -12.03 20.55
CA SER A 429 -19.04 -12.08 21.03
C SER A 429 -19.16 -11.65 22.49
N SER A 430 -18.05 -11.63 23.23
CA SER A 430 -17.93 -11.08 24.58
C SER A 430 -16.52 -10.55 24.78
N VAL A 431 -16.37 -9.49 25.57
CA VAL A 431 -15.06 -8.91 25.98
C VAL A 431 -14.77 -9.11 27.47
N ASP A 432 -15.75 -9.53 28.27
CA ASP A 432 -15.60 -9.71 29.72
C ASP A 432 -16.40 -10.94 30.23
N PRO A 433 -15.80 -12.14 30.25
CA PRO A 433 -14.48 -12.50 29.70
C PRO A 433 -14.49 -12.55 28.16
N PRO A 434 -13.31 -12.53 27.50
CA PRO A 434 -13.22 -12.56 26.05
C PRO A 434 -13.69 -13.90 25.49
N VAL A 435 -14.65 -13.84 24.55
CA VAL A 435 -15.09 -14.96 23.73
C VAL A 435 -15.14 -14.46 22.30
N PHE A 436 -14.52 -15.19 21.38
CA PHE A 436 -14.42 -14.81 19.98
C PHE A 436 -14.46 -16.03 19.07
N GLU A 437 -14.73 -15.77 17.80
CA GLU A 437 -14.56 -16.73 16.71
C GLU A 437 -13.48 -16.26 15.73
N GLU A 438 -12.89 -17.19 15.01
CA GLU A 438 -11.89 -16.94 13.97
C GLU A 438 -12.54 -16.94 12.59
N ILE A 439 -12.37 -15.85 11.84
CA ILE A 439 -12.96 -15.63 10.52
C ILE A 439 -11.82 -15.45 9.51
N PRO A 440 -11.69 -16.34 8.52
CA PRO A 440 -10.70 -16.17 7.45
C PRO A 440 -10.91 -14.87 6.68
N THR A 441 -9.82 -14.25 6.26
CA THR A 441 -9.84 -13.04 5.42
C THR A 441 -9.24 -13.34 4.04
N PRO A 442 -9.46 -12.49 3.03
CA PRO A 442 -8.81 -12.66 1.72
C PRO A 442 -7.34 -12.21 1.71
N ALA A 443 -6.82 -11.64 2.81
CA ALA A 443 -5.47 -11.12 2.86
C ALA A 443 -4.43 -12.24 3.01
N ILE A 444 -3.31 -12.08 2.30
CA ILE A 444 -2.20 -13.03 2.27
C ILE A 444 -0.88 -12.27 2.09
N PHE A 445 0.18 -12.81 2.67
CA PHE A 445 1.57 -12.35 2.51
C PHE A 445 2.46 -13.56 2.23
N LEU A 446 3.31 -13.49 1.21
CA LEU A 446 4.05 -14.68 0.72
C LEU A 446 5.41 -14.91 1.42
N GLY A 447 5.78 -14.06 2.37
CA GLY A 447 6.96 -14.25 3.23
C GLY A 447 8.25 -13.61 2.77
N GLY A 448 8.27 -12.98 1.59
CA GLY A 448 9.48 -12.37 1.06
C GLY A 448 9.86 -11.11 1.83
N SER A 449 11.15 -10.80 1.96
CA SER A 449 11.60 -9.48 2.38
C SER A 449 11.79 -8.55 1.18
N MET A 450 11.46 -7.28 1.37
CA MET A 450 11.60 -6.25 0.35
C MET A 450 13.06 -5.80 0.26
N ARG A 451 13.55 -5.47 -0.93
CA ARG A 451 14.86 -4.82 -1.09
C ARG A 451 14.77 -3.34 -0.73
N THR A 452 15.87 -2.75 -0.28
CA THR A 452 15.91 -1.28 -0.09
C THR A 452 15.73 -0.53 -1.41
N PHE A 453 16.06 -1.15 -2.54
CA PHE A 453 15.74 -0.71 -3.89
C PHE A 453 15.95 -1.87 -4.88
N GLN A 454 15.46 -1.74 -6.10
CA GLN A 454 15.64 -2.70 -7.18
C GLN A 454 17.13 -2.96 -7.45
N GLY A 455 17.56 -4.20 -7.20
CA GLY A 455 18.94 -4.64 -7.37
C GLY A 455 19.83 -4.53 -6.12
N SER A 456 19.35 -4.00 -5.00
CA SER A 456 20.10 -4.03 -3.73
C SER A 456 20.19 -5.45 -3.19
N SER A 457 21.33 -5.84 -2.60
CA SER A 457 21.48 -7.06 -1.80
C SER A 457 20.92 -6.93 -0.38
N ARG A 458 20.52 -5.72 0.04
CA ARG A 458 19.98 -5.42 1.37
C ARG A 458 18.47 -5.32 1.34
N GLY A 459 17.85 -5.70 2.45
CA GLY A 459 16.39 -5.66 2.58
C GLY A 459 15.90 -4.79 3.71
N LEU A 460 14.63 -4.41 3.62
CA LEU A 460 13.83 -3.99 4.77
C LEU A 460 13.33 -5.23 5.49
N SER A 461 13.26 -5.17 6.82
CA SER A 461 12.61 -6.23 7.59
C SER A 461 11.17 -6.38 7.10
N THR A 462 10.66 -7.60 6.99
CA THR A 462 9.28 -7.87 6.60
C THR A 462 8.30 -7.18 7.55
N PHE A 463 7.41 -6.38 6.99
CA PHE A 463 6.23 -5.85 7.68
C PHE A 463 5.00 -6.52 7.07
N ASP A 464 4.77 -7.77 7.47
CA ASP A 464 3.54 -8.51 7.23
C ASP A 464 2.38 -7.81 7.96
N SER A 465 1.90 -6.69 7.44
CA SER A 465 0.88 -5.85 8.08
C SER A 465 -0.47 -6.00 7.38
N ALA A 466 -1.50 -6.18 8.19
CA ALA A 466 -2.89 -6.05 7.82
C ALA A 466 -3.61 -5.26 8.92
N GLU A 467 -4.39 -4.26 8.53
CA GLU A 467 -5.19 -3.45 9.45
C GLU A 467 -6.66 -3.50 9.08
N ILE A 468 -7.50 -3.53 10.11
CA ILE A 468 -8.95 -3.45 9.98
C ILE A 468 -9.45 -2.14 10.58
N VAL A 469 -10.33 -1.46 9.86
CA VAL A 469 -10.99 -0.24 10.34
C VAL A 469 -12.49 -0.34 10.14
N ALA A 470 -13.25 0.05 11.17
CA ALA A 470 -14.70 0.08 11.12
C ALA A 470 -15.21 1.48 10.75
N ASP A 471 -16.14 1.52 9.80
CA ASP A 471 -16.98 2.68 9.57
C ASP A 471 -18.07 2.75 10.65
N THR A 472 -17.91 3.67 11.59
CA THR A 472 -18.88 3.89 12.69
C THR A 472 -19.63 5.21 12.58
N HIS A 473 -19.37 6.00 11.53
CA HIS A 473 -19.91 7.36 11.44
C HIS A 473 -21.40 7.37 11.08
N GLU A 474 -22.18 8.21 11.77
CA GLU A 474 -23.63 8.31 11.57
C GLU A 474 -24.03 8.84 10.19
N GLY A 475 -23.19 9.67 9.58
CA GLY A 475 -23.42 10.25 8.26
C GLY A 475 -23.06 9.34 7.08
N SER A 476 -22.43 8.19 7.34
CA SER A 476 -21.93 7.32 6.27
C SER A 476 -23.06 6.51 5.59
N PRO A 477 -23.06 6.42 4.24
CA PRO A 477 -23.93 5.47 3.52
C PRO A 477 -23.50 4.00 3.69
N HIS A 478 -22.28 3.77 4.17
CA HIS A 478 -21.69 2.44 4.41
C HIS A 478 -21.51 2.14 5.91
N ARG A 479 -22.19 2.91 6.77
CA ARG A 479 -22.17 2.78 8.23
C ARG A 479 -22.28 1.31 8.69
N GLY A 480 -21.27 0.82 9.39
CA GLY A 480 -21.14 -0.57 9.86
C GLY A 480 -20.20 -1.44 9.02
N ARG A 481 -19.73 -0.95 7.87
CA ARG A 481 -18.73 -1.63 7.03
C ARG A 481 -17.39 -1.77 7.76
N LEU A 482 -16.71 -2.89 7.53
CA LEU A 482 -15.30 -3.06 7.91
C LEU A 482 -14.44 -3.06 6.66
N HIS A 483 -13.34 -2.31 6.68
CA HIS A 483 -12.31 -2.34 5.65
C HIS A 483 -11.06 -3.04 6.17
N LEU A 484 -10.56 -4.00 5.40
CA LEU A 484 -9.28 -4.66 5.61
C LEU A 484 -8.28 -4.16 4.57
N VAL A 485 -7.13 -3.68 5.02
CA VAL A 485 -6.02 -3.22 4.17
C VAL A 485 -4.76 -4.00 4.52
N TRP A 486 -4.03 -4.47 3.52
CA TRP A 486 -2.79 -5.23 3.73
C TRP A 486 -1.76 -4.96 2.63
N THR A 487 -0.51 -5.30 2.90
CA THR A 487 0.55 -5.34 1.88
C THR A 487 0.75 -6.77 1.40
N GLN A 488 0.91 -6.94 0.09
CA GLN A 488 1.17 -8.24 -0.53
C GLN A 488 2.14 -8.12 -1.69
N GLU A 489 3.14 -8.98 -1.72
CA GLU A 489 4.06 -9.15 -2.85
C GLU A 489 3.45 -9.98 -3.98
N LYS A 490 3.74 -9.59 -5.22
CA LYS A 490 3.35 -10.36 -6.40
C LYS A 490 4.08 -11.70 -6.50
N LYS A 491 5.34 -11.73 -6.03
CA LYS A 491 6.19 -12.91 -6.08
C LYS A 491 7.28 -12.91 -5.03
N VAL A 492 7.70 -14.12 -4.65
CA VAL A 492 8.87 -14.37 -3.79
C VAL A 492 9.84 -15.29 -4.52
N VAL A 493 11.13 -14.96 -4.51
CA VAL A 493 12.18 -15.79 -5.10
C VAL A 493 13.37 -15.96 -4.15
N PRO A 494 13.95 -17.16 -4.04
CA PRO A 494 15.22 -17.34 -3.36
C PRO A 494 16.33 -16.52 -4.03
N ASP A 495 17.13 -15.82 -3.24
CA ASP A 495 18.33 -15.13 -3.71
C ASP A 495 19.47 -15.25 -2.69
N PRO A 496 20.52 -16.05 -2.98
CA PRO A 496 21.65 -16.25 -2.06
C PRO A 496 22.56 -15.02 -1.94
N LYS A 497 22.36 -13.97 -2.76
CA LYS A 497 23.04 -12.68 -2.62
C LYS A 497 22.21 -11.67 -1.83
N PHE A 498 20.93 -11.96 -1.60
CA PHE A 498 20.04 -11.12 -0.81
C PHE A 498 20.14 -11.49 0.67
N GLU A 499 20.08 -10.47 1.50
CA GLU A 499 20.23 -10.54 2.93
C GLU A 499 19.30 -11.55 3.64
N TYR A 500 18.01 -11.60 3.25
CA TYR A 500 17.00 -12.42 3.95
C TYR A 500 16.74 -13.79 3.30
N GLY A 501 17.56 -14.19 2.31
CA GLY A 501 17.44 -15.46 1.58
C GLY A 501 16.24 -15.57 0.62
N LEU A 502 15.09 -14.96 0.96
CA LEU A 502 13.87 -14.89 0.15
C LEU A 502 13.53 -13.42 -0.14
N ALA A 503 13.62 -13.03 -1.40
CA ALA A 503 13.30 -11.67 -1.86
C ALA A 503 11.87 -11.62 -2.40
N GLY A 504 11.04 -10.75 -1.85
CA GLY A 504 9.75 -10.38 -2.44
C GLY A 504 9.94 -9.28 -3.50
N TYR A 505 9.02 -9.21 -4.45
CA TYR A 505 9.02 -8.20 -5.52
C TYR A 505 7.61 -7.71 -5.80
N ASP A 506 7.51 -6.43 -6.18
CA ASP A 506 6.26 -5.77 -6.59
C ASP A 506 5.25 -5.91 -5.44
N TYR A 507 5.62 -5.35 -4.29
CA TYR A 507 4.73 -5.22 -3.14
C TYR A 507 3.66 -4.20 -3.45
N ASN A 508 2.42 -4.56 -3.21
CA ASN A 508 1.26 -3.75 -3.49
C ASN A 508 0.40 -3.64 -2.23
N VAL A 509 -0.29 -2.52 -2.09
CA VAL A 509 -1.27 -2.31 -1.02
C VAL A 509 -2.64 -2.68 -1.55
N PHE A 510 -3.34 -3.57 -0.85
CA PHE A 510 -4.66 -4.05 -1.21
C PHE A 510 -5.70 -3.66 -0.17
N ALA A 511 -6.95 -3.50 -0.62
CA ALA A 511 -8.11 -3.34 0.23
C ALA A 511 -9.19 -4.38 -0.11
N SER A 512 -9.96 -4.77 0.89
CA SER A 512 -11.22 -5.53 0.78
C SER A 512 -12.15 -5.05 1.88
N PHE A 513 -13.46 -5.17 1.69
CA PHE A 513 -14.44 -4.80 2.71
C PHE A 513 -15.48 -5.89 2.95
N THR A 514 -16.13 -5.82 4.10
CA THR A 514 -17.28 -6.65 4.47
C THR A 514 -18.39 -5.78 5.05
N ASP A 515 -19.62 -6.03 4.59
CA ASP A 515 -20.85 -5.39 5.10
C ASP A 515 -21.63 -6.33 6.03
N ASP A 516 -21.16 -7.55 6.23
CA ASP A 516 -21.86 -8.63 6.96
C ASP A 516 -20.97 -9.27 8.05
N ARG A 517 -20.11 -8.44 8.65
CA ARG A 517 -19.25 -8.80 9.79
C ARG A 517 -18.32 -9.98 9.50
N GLY A 518 -17.78 -10.03 8.29
CA GLY A 518 -16.81 -11.03 7.82
C GLY A 518 -17.40 -12.31 7.27
N THR A 519 -18.73 -12.39 7.07
CA THR A 519 -19.35 -13.57 6.46
C THR A 519 -19.00 -13.66 4.98
N THR A 520 -18.96 -12.51 4.30
CA THR A 520 -18.47 -12.35 2.93
C THR A 520 -17.55 -11.14 2.83
N TRP A 521 -16.59 -11.25 1.90
CA TRP A 521 -15.62 -10.20 1.61
C TRP A 521 -15.72 -9.79 0.14
N SER A 522 -15.52 -8.51 -0.15
CA SER A 522 -15.34 -8.03 -1.51
C SER A 522 -14.08 -8.65 -2.12
N GLN A 523 -14.00 -8.66 -3.45
CA GLN A 523 -12.74 -9.01 -4.11
C GLN A 523 -11.63 -8.03 -3.69
N PRO A 524 -10.40 -8.52 -3.43
CA PRO A 524 -9.24 -7.65 -3.20
C PRO A 524 -9.04 -6.66 -4.35
N VAL A 525 -8.83 -5.39 -4.00
CA VAL A 525 -8.51 -4.32 -4.94
C VAL A 525 -7.15 -3.73 -4.61
N ARG A 526 -6.27 -3.64 -5.62
CA ARG A 526 -4.98 -2.94 -5.51
C ARG A 526 -5.22 -1.42 -5.43
N ILE A 527 -4.69 -0.78 -4.40
CA ILE A 527 -4.84 0.65 -4.11
C ILE A 527 -3.83 1.48 -4.90
N ASN A 528 -2.60 1.00 -5.00
CA ASN A 528 -1.54 1.72 -5.69
C ASN A 528 -1.71 1.63 -7.22
N ASP A 529 -1.57 2.76 -7.92
CA ASP A 529 -1.92 2.91 -9.35
C ASP A 529 -0.71 2.94 -10.30
N ASP A 530 0.49 2.69 -9.78
CA ASP A 530 1.72 2.65 -10.56
C ASP A 530 1.68 1.57 -11.66
N LYS A 531 2.48 1.78 -12.70
CA LYS A 531 2.56 0.87 -13.87
C LYS A 531 3.81 -0.01 -13.85
N GLY A 532 4.65 0.15 -12.82
CA GLY A 532 5.94 -0.53 -12.71
C GLY A 532 5.85 -1.77 -11.82
N GLU A 533 7.03 -2.21 -11.38
CA GLU A 533 7.21 -3.27 -10.37
C GLU A 533 7.87 -2.67 -9.12
N ALA A 534 7.53 -1.42 -8.79
CA ALA A 534 8.01 -0.77 -7.58
C ALA A 534 7.27 -1.30 -6.36
N ASP A 535 7.90 -1.22 -5.19
CA ASP A 535 7.33 -1.73 -3.96
C ASP A 535 6.55 -0.64 -3.19
N GLN A 536 5.37 -1.00 -2.69
CA GLN A 536 4.50 -0.20 -1.83
C GLN A 536 4.14 -0.97 -0.54
N PHE A 537 4.25 -0.30 0.61
CA PHE A 537 4.12 -0.93 1.93
C PHE A 537 3.93 0.12 3.03
N ALA A 538 3.90 -0.34 4.30
CA ALA A 538 3.78 0.52 5.49
C ALA A 538 2.66 1.55 5.34
N PHE A 539 1.43 1.04 5.39
CA PHE A 539 0.24 1.83 5.14
C PHE A 539 -0.44 2.24 6.45
N GLY A 540 -1.30 3.26 6.38
CA GLY A 540 -2.18 3.67 7.47
C GLY A 540 -3.56 3.92 6.90
N PRO A 541 -4.58 3.07 7.19
CA PRO A 541 -5.93 3.25 6.69
C PRO A 541 -6.81 3.97 7.73
N ARG A 542 -7.70 4.86 7.29
CA ARG A 542 -8.72 5.48 8.15
C ARG A 542 -10.03 5.68 7.38
N VAL A 543 -11.15 5.73 8.10
CA VAL A 543 -12.46 6.05 7.53
C VAL A 543 -12.90 7.43 8.01
N ASP A 544 -13.40 8.26 7.09
CA ASP A 544 -13.89 9.60 7.41
C ASP A 544 -15.39 9.64 7.76
N GLU A 545 -15.90 10.83 8.07
CA GLU A 545 -17.31 11.01 8.43
C GLU A 545 -18.32 10.74 7.30
N LEU A 546 -17.85 10.66 6.06
CA LEU A 546 -18.64 10.33 4.86
C LEU A 546 -18.56 8.84 4.50
N GLY A 547 -17.82 8.03 5.27
CA GLY A 547 -17.62 6.60 4.99
C GLY A 547 -16.58 6.31 3.91
N ARG A 548 -15.74 7.29 3.55
CA ARG A 548 -14.66 7.09 2.59
C ARG A 548 -13.49 6.41 3.29
N LEU A 549 -12.91 5.40 2.64
CA LEU A 549 -11.66 4.79 3.05
C LEU A 549 -10.49 5.62 2.53
N HIS A 550 -9.64 6.11 3.40
CA HIS A 550 -8.40 6.81 3.10
C HIS A 550 -7.22 5.91 3.41
N VAL A 551 -6.22 5.85 2.54
CA VAL A 551 -5.00 5.05 2.73
C VAL A 551 -3.78 5.85 2.31
N VAL A 552 -2.81 5.94 3.22
CA VAL A 552 -1.48 6.49 2.96
C VAL A 552 -0.48 5.34 3.04
N PHE A 553 0.57 5.36 2.22
CA PHE A 553 1.56 4.28 2.14
C PHE A 553 2.91 4.80 1.64
N LEU A 554 3.98 4.07 1.94
CA LEU A 554 5.31 4.30 1.40
C LEU A 554 5.47 3.65 0.03
N ASP A 555 6.25 4.26 -0.85
CA ASP A 555 6.32 3.89 -2.26
C ASP A 555 7.70 4.15 -2.90
N HIS A 556 8.23 3.17 -3.63
CA HIS A 556 9.49 3.25 -4.36
C HIS A 556 9.39 3.75 -5.82
N ARG A 557 8.19 4.00 -6.37
CA ARG A 557 7.96 4.15 -7.82
C ARG A 557 8.79 5.22 -8.53
N ARG A 558 9.17 6.28 -7.83
CA ARG A 558 9.98 7.38 -8.41
C ARG A 558 11.47 7.11 -8.36
N SER A 559 11.90 6.23 -7.46
CA SER A 559 13.30 5.94 -7.21
C SER A 559 13.55 4.42 -7.15
N PRO A 560 13.08 3.62 -8.13
CA PRO A 560 13.13 2.18 -8.02
C PRO A 560 14.56 1.65 -7.89
N THR A 561 15.58 2.39 -8.34
CA THR A 561 16.99 1.98 -8.32
C THR A 561 17.83 2.69 -7.26
N LYS A 562 17.20 3.46 -6.34
CA LYS A 562 17.88 4.15 -5.24
C LYS A 562 17.12 3.88 -3.92
N PRO A 563 17.79 3.88 -2.76
CA PRO A 563 17.15 3.63 -1.45
C PRO A 563 16.32 4.85 -0.97
N PHE A 564 15.35 5.27 -1.77
CA PHE A 564 14.52 6.45 -1.54
C PHE A 564 13.04 6.12 -1.69
N LEU A 565 12.27 6.43 -0.65
CA LEU A 565 10.83 6.29 -0.63
C LEU A 565 10.14 7.64 -0.78
N ASP A 566 8.93 7.59 -1.30
CA ASP A 566 7.96 8.66 -1.26
C ASP A 566 6.73 8.22 -0.47
N VAL A 567 5.94 9.18 -0.01
CA VAL A 567 4.67 8.95 0.69
C VAL A 567 3.55 9.22 -0.30
N TYR A 568 2.67 8.25 -0.51
CA TYR A 568 1.51 8.39 -1.37
C TYR A 568 0.21 8.21 -0.59
N TYR A 569 -0.83 8.85 -1.09
CA TYR A 569 -2.16 8.85 -0.51
C TYR A 569 -3.19 8.53 -1.60
N ALA A 570 -4.22 7.76 -1.24
CA ALA A 570 -5.40 7.51 -2.05
C ALA A 570 -6.63 7.43 -1.14
N TYR A 571 -7.82 7.64 -1.70
CA TYR A 571 -9.08 7.37 -1.01
C TYR A 571 -10.11 6.72 -1.92
N SER A 572 -11.14 6.12 -1.33
CA SER A 572 -12.25 5.48 -2.03
C SER A 572 -13.56 5.71 -1.28
N SER A 573 -14.63 6.05 -2.00
CA SER A 573 -15.98 6.20 -1.43
C SER A 573 -16.74 4.88 -1.33
N ASP A 574 -16.35 3.87 -2.10
CA ASP A 574 -17.05 2.58 -2.17
C ASP A 574 -16.18 1.38 -1.78
N GLY A 575 -14.88 1.59 -1.54
CA GLY A 575 -13.89 0.56 -1.24
C GLY A 575 -13.44 -0.25 -2.46
N VAL A 576 -13.86 0.13 -3.67
CA VAL A 576 -13.58 -0.58 -4.94
C VAL A 576 -12.83 0.31 -5.92
N HIS A 577 -13.22 1.58 -6.04
CA HIS A 577 -12.58 2.54 -6.93
C HIS A 577 -11.77 3.52 -6.11
N PHE A 578 -10.45 3.52 -6.29
CA PHE A 578 -9.55 4.42 -5.61
C PHE A 578 -9.21 5.63 -6.47
N SER A 579 -9.10 6.79 -5.81
CA SER A 579 -8.55 7.98 -6.41
C SER A 579 -7.13 7.71 -6.91
N PRO A 580 -6.68 8.33 -8.00
CA PRO A 580 -5.29 8.22 -8.40
C PRO A 580 -4.36 8.72 -7.29
N ASN A 581 -3.21 8.11 -7.17
CA ASN A 581 -2.39 8.28 -5.99
C ASN A 581 -1.73 9.66 -5.98
N LEU A 582 -1.83 10.34 -4.85
CA LEU A 582 -1.26 11.66 -4.61
C LEU A 582 0.05 11.52 -3.83
N ARG A 583 1.15 12.07 -4.35
CA ARG A 583 2.40 12.18 -3.60
C ARG A 583 2.28 13.25 -2.52
N VAL A 584 2.56 12.89 -1.27
CA VAL A 584 2.41 13.73 -0.09
C VAL A 584 3.70 14.48 0.25
N ASN A 585 4.85 13.82 0.23
CA ASN A 585 6.14 14.42 0.59
C ASN A 585 6.78 15.21 -0.57
N GLU A 586 7.53 16.26 -0.23
CA GLU A 586 8.32 17.03 -1.20
C GLU A 586 9.68 16.37 -1.48
N ALA A 587 10.44 16.11 -0.40
CA ALA A 587 11.74 15.45 -0.44
C ALA A 587 11.61 13.94 -0.17
N PRO A 588 12.35 13.08 -0.89
CA PRO A 588 12.34 11.64 -0.66
C PRO A 588 12.88 11.26 0.72
N ILE A 589 12.50 10.08 1.19
CA ILE A 589 12.87 9.50 2.48
C ILE A 589 13.99 8.48 2.24
N PRO A 590 15.22 8.70 2.76
CA PRO A 590 16.32 7.74 2.61
C PRO A 590 16.19 6.52 3.52
N ILE A 591 16.58 5.37 2.98
CA ILE A 591 16.60 4.08 3.69
C ILE A 591 17.86 3.26 3.38
N THR A 592 19.03 3.90 3.36
CA THR A 592 20.31 3.32 2.90
C THR A 592 20.60 1.93 3.47
N LEU A 593 20.48 1.78 4.78
CA LEU A 593 20.88 0.54 5.45
C LEU A 593 19.79 -0.52 5.41
N GLY A 594 18.50 -0.20 5.24
CA GLY A 594 17.40 -1.18 5.32
C GLY A 594 17.04 -1.63 6.76
N GLY A 595 16.72 -2.90 6.96
CA GLY A 595 16.34 -3.45 8.27
C GLY A 595 15.03 -2.85 8.82
N ARG A 596 14.97 -2.59 10.14
CA ARG A 596 13.85 -1.90 10.82
C ARG A 596 14.11 -0.39 10.90
N LEU A 597 14.82 0.24 9.96
CA LEU A 597 15.18 1.68 10.06
C LEU A 597 14.03 2.63 9.75
N LEU A 598 13.02 2.13 9.05
CA LEU A 598 11.66 2.63 9.19
C LEU A 598 11.09 1.82 10.38
N GLY A 599 10.06 0.97 10.32
CA GLY A 599 9.32 0.43 11.50
C GLY A 599 7.82 0.81 11.38
N ASP A 600 7.11 1.38 12.37
CA ASP A 600 5.75 1.96 12.21
C ASP A 600 5.79 3.47 11.77
N TYR A 601 5.87 3.77 10.46
CA TYR A 601 6.39 5.08 9.95
C TYR A 601 5.45 5.87 9.05
N LEU A 602 4.16 5.80 9.32
CA LEU A 602 3.24 6.86 8.95
C LEU A 602 1.95 6.63 9.69
N ASP A 603 1.25 7.72 9.92
CA ASP A 603 -0.08 7.67 10.48
C ASP A 603 -0.87 8.84 9.91
N MET A 604 -2.19 8.70 9.86
CA MET A 604 -3.07 9.71 9.32
C MET A 604 -4.32 9.90 10.18
N VAL A 605 -4.93 11.06 9.98
CA VAL A 605 -6.16 11.50 10.65
C VAL A 605 -7.08 12.06 9.57
N VAL A 606 -8.28 11.46 9.44
CA VAL A 606 -9.32 11.85 8.46
C VAL A 606 -10.71 12.11 9.04
N PRO A 607 -10.91 12.42 10.33
CA PRO A 607 -12.26 12.60 10.89
C PRO A 607 -12.98 13.86 10.38
N TYR A 608 -12.46 14.56 9.36
CA TYR A 608 -12.99 15.82 8.85
C TYR A 608 -13.31 15.69 7.36
N ALA A 609 -14.52 16.06 6.92
CA ALA A 609 -14.94 15.91 5.52
C ALA A 609 -14.05 16.63 4.51
N ASP A 610 -13.39 17.73 4.90
CA ASP A 610 -12.62 18.59 4.01
C ASP A 610 -11.11 18.36 4.08
N ARG A 611 -10.60 17.70 5.13
CA ARG A 611 -9.18 17.71 5.49
C ARG A 611 -8.69 16.36 5.98
N THR A 612 -7.57 15.94 5.40
CA THR A 612 -6.78 14.80 5.84
C THR A 612 -5.41 15.29 6.29
N TYR A 613 -4.94 14.76 7.40
CA TYR A 613 -3.60 15.05 7.91
C TYR A 613 -2.76 13.78 7.91
N VAL A 614 -1.51 13.91 7.52
CA VAL A 614 -0.55 12.80 7.46
C VAL A 614 0.70 13.19 8.23
N VAL A 615 1.22 12.29 9.06
CA VAL A 615 2.59 12.36 9.57
C VAL A 615 3.43 11.23 9.00
N TYR A 616 4.67 11.54 8.67
CA TYR A 616 5.59 10.64 7.95
C TYR A 616 7.05 10.98 8.28
N PRO A 617 7.98 10.01 8.21
CA PRO A 617 9.40 10.27 8.41
C PRO A 617 9.94 11.13 7.28
N CYS A 618 10.94 11.95 7.57
CA CYS A 618 11.54 12.81 6.56
C CYS A 618 12.98 13.18 6.90
N GLU A 619 13.67 13.74 5.90
CA GLU A 619 14.89 14.52 6.12
C GLU A 619 14.48 15.93 6.57
N GLY A 620 14.87 16.33 7.77
CA GLY A 620 14.61 17.70 8.24
C GLY A 620 15.27 18.71 7.30
N GLN A 621 14.58 19.79 6.91
CA GLN A 621 15.16 20.79 6.00
C GLN A 621 16.46 21.38 6.56
N GLY A 622 17.53 21.40 5.75
CA GLY A 622 18.78 22.11 6.06
C GLY A 622 19.95 21.27 6.59
N LEU A 623 19.92 19.95 6.45
CA LEU A 623 21.06 19.08 6.81
C LEU A 623 21.98 18.84 5.61
N THR A 624 23.10 19.57 5.54
CA THR A 624 24.20 19.30 4.60
C THR A 624 25.32 18.57 5.32
N GLY A 625 25.66 17.36 4.89
CA GLY A 625 26.82 16.64 5.38
C GLY A 625 26.95 15.24 4.78
N PRO A 626 28.13 14.82 4.29
CA PRO A 626 28.35 13.48 3.77
C PRO A 626 28.52 12.49 4.93
N THR A 627 27.42 11.93 5.44
CA THR A 627 27.50 10.69 6.22
C THR A 627 27.19 9.52 5.29
N PRO A 628 28.06 8.49 5.21
CA PRO A 628 27.85 7.35 4.31
C PRO A 628 26.59 6.53 4.63
N VAL A 629 26.04 6.68 5.84
CA VAL A 629 24.77 6.12 6.26
C VAL A 629 23.74 7.25 6.37
N VAL A 630 22.65 7.14 5.62
CA VAL A 630 21.52 8.07 5.77
C VAL A 630 20.24 7.29 6.11
N LYS A 631 19.63 7.70 7.21
CA LYS A 631 18.33 7.29 7.72
C LYS A 631 17.51 8.57 7.96
N PRO A 632 16.17 8.51 8.00
CA PRO A 632 15.35 9.67 8.29
C PRO A 632 15.76 10.28 9.64
N ARG A 633 15.62 11.60 9.78
CA ARG A 633 16.08 12.34 10.96
C ARG A 633 14.98 13.17 11.62
N ALA A 634 13.82 13.22 11.00
CA ALA A 634 12.70 14.04 11.43
C ALA A 634 11.38 13.31 11.18
N ALA A 635 10.33 13.78 11.86
CA ALA A 635 8.95 13.53 11.46
C ALA A 635 8.39 14.80 10.84
N CYS A 636 7.72 14.64 9.70
CA CYS A 636 7.05 15.70 8.95
C CYS A 636 5.54 15.51 8.99
N PHE A 637 4.86 16.59 8.69
CA PHE A 637 3.41 16.68 8.62
C PHE A 637 2.98 17.24 7.28
N ALA A 638 1.86 16.77 6.75
CA ALA A 638 1.19 17.34 5.60
C ALA A 638 -0.32 17.46 5.83
N GLU A 639 -0.90 18.52 5.28
CA GLU A 639 -2.33 18.73 5.16
C GLU A 639 -2.77 18.50 3.70
N ILE A 640 -3.80 17.69 3.53
CA ILE A 640 -4.42 17.33 2.25
C ILE A 640 -5.87 17.83 2.31
N GLN A 641 -6.29 18.70 1.38
CA GLN A 641 -7.67 19.16 1.27
C GLN A 641 -8.41 18.41 0.16
N THR A 642 -9.49 17.72 0.51
CA THR A 642 -10.25 16.86 -0.43
C THR A 642 -11.60 17.45 -0.86
N HIS A 643 -11.91 18.68 -0.41
CA HIS A 643 -13.28 19.23 -0.47
C HIS A 643 -13.74 19.72 -1.85
N ASP A 644 -12.86 20.31 -2.66
CA ASP A 644 -13.25 20.84 -3.99
C ASP A 644 -12.84 19.92 -5.16
N VAL A 645 -12.23 18.78 -4.83
CA VAL A 645 -11.80 17.78 -5.79
C VAL A 645 -12.43 16.45 -5.41
N ARG A 646 -13.63 16.23 -5.93
CA ARG A 646 -14.17 14.88 -6.05
C ARG A 646 -13.28 14.12 -7.03
N LEU A 647 -12.20 13.50 -6.54
CA LEU A 647 -11.35 12.60 -7.34
C LEU A 647 -12.10 11.35 -7.80
N ASP A 648 -13.34 11.15 -7.34
CA ASP A 648 -14.34 10.19 -7.79
C ASP A 648 -15.27 10.72 -8.91
N GLN A 649 -15.21 12.00 -9.26
CA GLN A 649 -15.94 12.60 -10.40
C GLN A 649 -14.96 13.13 -11.45
N GLY A 650 -15.16 12.77 -12.72
CA GLY A 650 -14.28 13.23 -13.80
C GLY A 650 -14.46 14.73 -14.07
N LEU A 651 -13.40 15.53 -14.08
CA LEU A 651 -13.45 16.93 -14.53
C LEU A 651 -12.91 17.06 -15.95
N LEU A 652 -13.74 17.41 -16.93
CA LEU A 652 -13.25 17.77 -18.25
C LEU A 652 -12.77 19.24 -18.22
N HIS A 653 -11.46 19.43 -18.21
CA HIS A 653 -10.82 20.74 -18.03
C HIS A 653 -9.91 21.14 -19.20
N SER A 654 -9.56 20.21 -20.10
CA SER A 654 -8.74 20.52 -21.26
C SER A 654 -9.10 19.70 -22.51
N LEU A 655 -8.93 20.35 -23.66
CA LEU A 655 -9.22 19.80 -24.98
C LEU A 655 -8.10 20.20 -25.94
N GLY A 656 -7.32 19.22 -26.38
CA GLY A 656 -6.25 19.40 -27.37
C GLY A 656 -6.74 19.29 -28.81
N PRO A 657 -5.84 19.46 -29.79
CA PRO A 657 -6.21 19.38 -31.20
C PRO A 657 -6.81 18.02 -31.57
N LEU A 658 -7.80 18.05 -32.47
CA LEU A 658 -8.23 16.88 -33.21
C LEU A 658 -7.30 16.68 -34.41
N SER A 659 -6.57 15.56 -34.43
CA SER A 659 -5.80 15.08 -35.58
C SER A 659 -6.63 14.09 -36.38
N VAL A 660 -6.87 14.39 -37.66
CA VAL A 660 -7.63 13.52 -38.59
C VAL A 660 -6.88 13.27 -39.88
N PHE A 661 -7.09 12.12 -40.50
CA PHE A 661 -6.42 11.74 -41.75
C PHE A 661 -7.40 11.84 -42.92
N LEU A 662 -7.14 12.78 -43.83
CA LEU A 662 -8.03 13.12 -44.94
C LEU A 662 -7.38 12.81 -46.29
N GLY A 663 -8.13 12.19 -47.21
CA GLY A 663 -7.76 11.98 -48.59
C GLY A 663 -8.96 12.17 -49.52
N LEU A 664 -8.81 11.74 -50.77
CA LEU A 664 -9.91 11.76 -51.75
C LEU A 664 -10.25 10.33 -52.16
N LYS A 665 -11.53 10.09 -52.42
CA LYS A 665 -11.97 8.80 -52.98
C LYS A 665 -11.50 8.65 -54.42
N ASN A 666 -11.70 9.68 -55.23
CA ASN A 666 -11.46 9.68 -56.66
C ASN A 666 -10.40 10.73 -57.06
N SER A 667 -9.74 10.53 -58.20
CA SER A 667 -8.72 11.45 -58.70
C SER A 667 -9.29 12.69 -59.37
N ASP A 668 -10.52 12.65 -59.88
CA ASP A 668 -11.26 13.81 -60.41
C ASP A 668 -11.69 14.79 -59.31
N ASP A 669 -11.67 14.35 -58.04
CA ASP A 669 -11.88 15.23 -56.89
C ASP A 669 -10.63 16.09 -56.55
N ILE A 670 -9.48 15.85 -57.19
CA ILE A 670 -8.24 16.62 -56.94
C ILE A 670 -8.47 18.09 -57.28
N GLY A 671 -8.20 18.98 -56.31
CA GLY A 671 -8.48 20.41 -56.40
C GLY A 671 -9.76 20.84 -55.67
N THR A 672 -10.58 19.89 -55.20
CA THR A 672 -11.67 20.17 -54.26
C THR A 672 -11.10 20.60 -52.91
N LYS A 673 -11.67 21.65 -52.34
CA LYS A 673 -11.33 22.14 -51.00
C LYS A 673 -12.46 21.79 -50.04
N PHE A 674 -12.11 21.43 -48.81
CA PHE A 674 -13.08 21.00 -47.80
C PHE A 674 -12.96 21.82 -46.53
N ASP A 675 -14.09 22.08 -45.88
CA ASP A 675 -14.11 22.48 -44.48
C ASP A 675 -14.37 21.24 -43.63
N ILE A 676 -13.74 21.16 -42.46
CA ILE A 676 -14.04 20.15 -41.44
C ILE A 676 -14.46 20.87 -40.17
N ARG A 677 -15.54 20.41 -39.56
CA ARG A 677 -16.01 20.87 -38.24
C ARG A 677 -16.02 19.69 -37.28
N ALA A 678 -15.60 19.96 -36.05
CA ALA A 678 -15.62 19.02 -34.96
C ALA A 678 -16.38 19.63 -33.77
N GLU A 679 -17.19 18.82 -33.12
CA GLU A 679 -17.99 19.19 -31.96
C GLU A 679 -17.77 18.15 -30.86
N LEU A 680 -17.48 18.61 -29.65
CA LEU A 680 -17.44 17.79 -28.45
C LEU A 680 -18.72 18.04 -27.66
N LEU A 681 -19.44 16.96 -27.32
CA LEU A 681 -20.71 16.99 -26.62
C LEU A 681 -20.66 16.14 -25.34
N ARG A 682 -21.46 16.51 -24.34
CA ARG A 682 -21.80 15.70 -23.16
C ARG A 682 -23.30 15.46 -23.15
N ASN A 683 -23.75 14.21 -23.22
CA ASN A 683 -25.19 13.88 -23.25
C ASN A 683 -25.97 14.77 -24.24
N ASP A 684 -25.45 14.90 -25.47
CA ASP A 684 -25.95 15.77 -26.54
C ASP A 684 -25.84 17.29 -26.32
N LEU A 685 -25.34 17.77 -25.17
CA LEU A 685 -25.04 19.18 -24.92
C LEU A 685 -23.67 19.55 -25.53
N LEU A 686 -23.65 20.55 -26.42
CA LEU A 686 -22.41 21.06 -27.02
C LEU A 686 -21.51 21.73 -25.97
N LEU A 687 -20.28 21.21 -25.81
CA LEU A 687 -19.26 21.77 -24.91
C LEU A 687 -18.26 22.64 -25.66
N ALA A 688 -17.77 22.16 -26.80
CA ALA A 688 -16.79 22.86 -27.62
C ALA A 688 -17.01 22.54 -29.10
N ALA A 689 -16.72 23.50 -29.97
CA ALA A 689 -16.74 23.31 -31.41
C ALA A 689 -15.52 23.97 -32.03
N SER A 690 -15.07 23.44 -33.16
CA SER A 690 -14.08 24.11 -34.00
C SER A 690 -14.22 23.69 -35.44
N GLU A 691 -13.69 24.51 -36.33
CA GLU A 691 -13.64 24.22 -37.74
C GLU A 691 -12.29 24.60 -38.36
N LYS A 692 -11.85 23.80 -39.32
CA LYS A 692 -10.75 24.13 -40.21
C LYS A 692 -11.24 24.25 -41.63
N ARG A 693 -11.07 25.43 -42.19
CA ARG A 693 -11.60 25.77 -43.51
C ARG A 693 -10.60 25.60 -44.63
N CYS A 694 -11.11 25.38 -45.83
CA CYS A 694 -10.35 25.40 -47.08
C CYS A 694 -9.12 24.50 -47.08
N ILE A 695 -9.26 23.29 -46.58
CA ILE A 695 -8.21 22.29 -46.59
C ILE A 695 -7.86 21.95 -48.04
N THR A 696 -6.57 22.05 -48.37
CA THR A 696 -6.01 21.81 -49.71
C THR A 696 -4.91 20.73 -49.69
N GLY A 697 -4.48 20.33 -50.89
CA GLY A 697 -3.38 19.37 -51.07
C GLY A 697 -3.77 17.95 -50.66
N LEU A 698 -5.04 17.59 -50.84
CA LEU A 698 -5.52 16.21 -50.69
C LEU A 698 -5.31 15.44 -52.00
N SER A 699 -5.09 14.14 -51.90
CA SER A 699 -4.82 13.26 -53.04
C SER A 699 -5.69 12.01 -53.01
N SER A 700 -5.90 11.38 -54.16
CA SER A 700 -6.51 10.05 -54.23
C SER A 700 -5.50 8.97 -53.82
N GLY A 701 -5.88 8.10 -52.88
CA GLY A 701 -5.08 6.94 -52.47
C GLY A 701 -4.09 7.15 -51.32
N LYS A 702 -3.80 8.39 -50.91
CA LYS A 702 -3.04 8.70 -49.68
C LYS A 702 -3.80 9.72 -48.83
N SER A 703 -3.81 9.48 -47.52
CA SER A 703 -4.38 10.42 -46.54
C SER A 703 -3.30 11.33 -45.98
N LYS A 704 -3.67 12.58 -45.69
CA LYS A 704 -2.86 13.62 -45.06
C LYS A 704 -3.39 13.88 -43.66
N GLU A 705 -2.51 13.93 -42.65
CA GLU A 705 -2.89 14.35 -41.30
C GLU A 705 -3.21 15.84 -41.28
N ILE A 706 -4.34 16.19 -40.68
CA ILE A 706 -4.87 17.54 -40.54
C ILE A 706 -5.21 17.74 -39.07
N SER A 707 -4.54 18.70 -38.43
CA SER A 707 -4.88 19.12 -37.07
C SER A 707 -5.91 20.25 -37.07
N ILE A 708 -6.94 20.12 -36.24
CA ILE A 708 -8.02 21.08 -35.99
C ILE A 708 -7.93 21.48 -34.51
N LEU A 709 -7.72 22.76 -34.25
CA LEU A 709 -7.55 23.29 -32.89
C LEU A 709 -8.90 23.71 -32.34
N PHE A 710 -9.31 23.17 -31.20
CA PHE A 710 -10.53 23.62 -30.53
C PHE A 710 -10.35 25.01 -29.90
N ASP A 711 -11.45 25.77 -29.84
CA ASP A 711 -11.53 26.98 -29.03
C ASP A 711 -11.56 26.63 -27.53
N THR A 712 -11.71 27.63 -26.67
CA THR A 712 -11.78 27.45 -25.21
C THR A 712 -12.87 26.46 -24.81
N LEU A 713 -12.50 25.48 -23.98
CA LEU A 713 -13.41 24.53 -23.35
C LEU A 713 -13.86 25.09 -21.99
N PRO A 714 -15.17 25.13 -21.67
CA PRO A 714 -15.63 25.42 -20.32
C PRO A 714 -15.30 24.25 -19.38
N GLU A 715 -14.85 24.54 -18.16
CA GLU A 715 -14.71 23.52 -17.13
C GLU A 715 -16.04 22.79 -16.92
N THR A 716 -16.01 21.47 -17.07
CA THR A 716 -17.23 20.65 -17.08
C THR A 716 -17.08 19.45 -16.15
N VAL A 717 -17.88 19.39 -15.09
CA VAL A 717 -17.97 18.23 -14.19
C VAL A 717 -18.70 17.09 -14.90
N LEU A 718 -18.14 15.88 -14.86
CA LEU A 718 -18.70 14.66 -15.44
C LEU A 718 -19.07 13.68 -14.32
N ALA A 719 -20.26 13.10 -14.43
CA ALA A 719 -20.74 12.06 -13.55
C ALA A 719 -20.56 10.68 -14.19
N SER A 720 -20.42 9.63 -13.36
CA SER A 720 -20.51 8.25 -13.83
C SER A 720 -21.83 8.04 -14.59
N GLY A 721 -21.75 7.46 -15.78
CA GLY A 721 -22.88 7.30 -16.70
C GLY A 721 -23.03 8.40 -17.76
N ASP A 722 -22.32 9.52 -17.65
CA ASP A 722 -22.28 10.52 -18.72
C ASP A 722 -21.65 9.95 -20.00
N THR A 723 -22.09 10.43 -21.16
CA THR A 723 -21.49 10.09 -22.46
C THR A 723 -20.87 11.34 -23.07
N LEU A 724 -19.56 11.25 -23.37
CA LEU A 724 -18.87 12.22 -24.21
C LEU A 724 -18.89 11.75 -25.66
N SER A 725 -19.23 12.67 -26.56
CA SER A 725 -19.36 12.40 -28.00
C SER A 725 -18.51 13.38 -28.80
N LEU A 726 -17.63 12.87 -29.66
CA LEU A 726 -16.93 13.68 -30.66
C LEU A 726 -17.62 13.51 -32.02
N LYS A 727 -18.30 14.55 -32.49
CA LYS A 727 -18.93 14.60 -33.81
C LYS A 727 -18.02 15.30 -34.81
N VAL A 728 -17.78 14.67 -35.96
CA VAL A 728 -16.96 15.25 -37.05
C VAL A 728 -17.82 15.38 -38.32
N MET A 729 -17.70 16.51 -39.02
CA MET A 729 -18.50 16.86 -40.18
C MET A 729 -17.65 17.48 -41.29
N ALA A 730 -18.09 17.37 -42.54
CA ALA A 730 -17.45 17.97 -43.71
C ALA A 730 -18.42 18.74 -44.60
N ARG A 731 -17.91 19.72 -45.34
CA ARG A 731 -18.60 20.40 -46.45
C ARG A 731 -17.60 20.92 -47.48
N ILE A 732 -18.08 21.54 -48.57
CA ILE A 732 -17.20 22.23 -49.54
C ILE A 732 -16.59 23.47 -48.88
N GLY A 733 -15.32 23.73 -49.17
CA GLY A 733 -14.50 24.73 -48.50
C GLY A 733 -15.00 26.16 -48.64
N THR A 734 -14.98 26.94 -47.56
CA THR A 734 -15.49 28.33 -47.50
C THR A 734 -14.47 29.34 -46.97
N LYS A 735 -14.48 30.57 -47.52
CA LYS A 735 -13.56 31.66 -47.14
C LYS A 735 -13.87 32.26 -45.77
N ASN A 736 -15.14 32.24 -45.36
CA ASN A 736 -15.62 32.84 -44.12
C ASN A 736 -16.91 32.17 -43.63
N THR A 737 -17.42 32.64 -42.48
CA THR A 737 -18.67 32.17 -41.85
C THR A 737 -19.90 32.35 -42.74
N ASN A 738 -19.85 33.24 -43.74
CA ASN A 738 -20.98 33.56 -44.61
C ASN A 738 -21.17 32.58 -45.77
N GLY A 739 -20.42 31.47 -45.80
CA GLY A 739 -20.64 30.37 -46.74
C GLY A 739 -20.07 30.57 -48.14
N VAL A 740 -19.33 31.67 -48.40
CA VAL A 740 -18.69 31.92 -49.70
C VAL A 740 -17.60 30.88 -49.94
N THR A 741 -17.62 30.18 -51.08
CA THR A 741 -16.66 29.12 -51.38
C THR A 741 -15.24 29.66 -51.57
N CYS A 742 -14.22 28.87 -51.22
CA CYS A 742 -12.81 29.25 -51.45
C CYS A 742 -12.23 28.78 -52.79
N GLY A 743 -13.09 28.52 -53.76
CA GLY A 743 -12.75 28.04 -55.10
C GLY A 743 -12.39 26.54 -55.13
N GLY A 744 -12.13 26.02 -56.33
CA GLY A 744 -12.01 24.58 -56.58
C GLY A 744 -13.31 23.99 -57.13
N HIS A 745 -13.47 22.67 -57.03
CA HIS A 745 -14.69 22.00 -57.50
C HIS A 745 -15.90 22.31 -56.63
N ALA A 746 -17.08 22.37 -57.25
CA ALA A 746 -18.37 22.63 -56.61
C ALA A 746 -18.92 21.41 -55.84
N SER A 747 -18.31 20.25 -56.02
CA SER A 747 -18.59 19.01 -55.32
C SER A 747 -17.34 18.13 -55.30
N GLY A 748 -17.26 17.23 -54.33
CA GLY A 748 -16.29 16.14 -54.35
C GLY A 748 -16.49 15.15 -53.22
N THR A 749 -15.76 14.03 -53.27
CA THR A 749 -15.85 12.97 -52.25
C THR A 749 -14.61 12.93 -51.37
N LEU A 750 -14.78 13.39 -50.13
CA LEU A 750 -13.75 13.33 -49.09
C LEU A 750 -13.64 11.90 -48.55
N ARG A 751 -12.41 11.41 -48.36
CA ARG A 751 -12.13 10.15 -47.66
C ARG A 751 -11.53 10.44 -46.29
N PHE A 752 -12.16 9.91 -45.25
CA PHE A 752 -11.71 9.97 -43.87
C PHE A 752 -11.15 8.61 -43.44
N SER A 753 -9.90 8.60 -42.96
CA SER A 753 -9.20 7.38 -42.53
C SER A 753 -9.00 7.37 -41.02
N TYR A 754 -9.36 6.28 -40.33
CA TYR A 754 -9.24 6.17 -38.87
C TYR A 754 -9.06 4.72 -38.38
N GLY A 755 -8.67 4.56 -37.12
CA GLY A 755 -8.71 3.29 -36.39
C GLY A 755 -7.57 2.29 -36.64
N GLY A 756 -6.69 2.51 -37.62
CA GLY A 756 -5.54 1.62 -37.91
C GLY A 756 -4.20 2.31 -37.69
N GLN A 757 -3.11 1.54 -37.54
CA GLN A 757 -1.77 2.08 -37.25
C GLN A 757 -1.28 3.12 -38.28
N LEU A 758 -1.69 2.99 -39.54
CA LEU A 758 -1.33 3.93 -40.61
C LEU A 758 -2.20 5.22 -40.63
N ALA A 759 -3.25 5.32 -39.80
CA ALA A 759 -4.08 6.52 -39.67
C ALA A 759 -4.71 6.63 -38.26
N LEU A 760 -3.89 7.07 -37.30
CA LEU A 760 -4.28 7.25 -35.89
C LEU A 760 -5.00 8.59 -35.66
N ALA A 761 -6.22 8.70 -36.20
CA ALA A 761 -7.10 9.82 -35.90
C ALA A 761 -7.39 9.87 -34.39
N ARG A 762 -7.17 11.03 -33.77
CA ARG A 762 -7.19 11.18 -32.31
C ARG A 762 -7.56 12.58 -31.86
N VAL A 763 -8.13 12.69 -30.67
CA VAL A 763 -8.33 13.93 -29.93
C VAL A 763 -7.67 13.80 -28.56
N ALA A 764 -7.08 14.89 -28.06
CA ALA A 764 -6.52 14.91 -26.72
C ALA A 764 -7.56 15.47 -25.73
N LEU A 765 -7.91 14.75 -24.67
CA LEU A 765 -8.87 15.18 -23.65
C LEU A 765 -8.20 15.10 -22.27
N GLY A 766 -8.30 16.17 -21.48
CA GLY A 766 -8.07 16.12 -20.03
C GLY A 766 -9.40 15.98 -19.33
N ILE A 767 -9.80 14.73 -19.16
CA ILE A 767 -10.89 14.29 -18.28
C ILE A 767 -10.18 13.87 -17.01
N ASP A 768 -10.60 14.36 -15.85
CA ASP A 768 -10.00 14.18 -14.52
C ASP A 768 -8.79 15.07 -14.20
N ALA A 769 -8.32 14.95 -12.96
CA ALA A 769 -7.21 15.69 -12.40
C ALA A 769 -5.84 15.16 -12.83
N PHE A 770 -5.69 14.38 -13.92
CA PHE A 770 -4.46 13.58 -14.16
C PHE A 770 -3.93 13.69 -15.61
N GLY A 771 -4.27 14.78 -16.30
CA GLY A 771 -3.59 15.26 -17.50
C GLY A 771 -4.29 14.92 -18.83
N ILE A 772 -3.71 15.41 -19.93
CA ILE A 772 -4.30 15.28 -21.27
C ILE A 772 -3.93 13.91 -21.86
N LYS A 773 -4.93 13.06 -22.10
CA LYS A 773 -4.77 11.74 -22.74
C LYS A 773 -5.23 11.77 -24.20
N ASN A 774 -4.59 10.99 -25.06
CA ASN A 774 -5.05 10.78 -26.43
C ASN A 774 -6.16 9.74 -26.48
N TYR A 775 -7.28 10.10 -27.09
CA TYR A 775 -8.39 9.22 -27.42
C TYR A 775 -8.44 9.05 -28.93
N PHE A 776 -8.25 7.82 -29.38
CA PHE A 776 -8.29 7.43 -30.77
C PHE A 776 -9.74 7.21 -31.22
N LEU A 777 -10.03 7.64 -32.44
CA LEU A 777 -11.30 7.38 -33.11
C LEU A 777 -11.25 5.94 -33.64
N MET A 778 -12.06 5.05 -33.06
CA MET A 778 -12.03 3.61 -33.31
C MET A 778 -13.39 3.08 -33.77
N TYR A 779 -13.42 1.84 -34.25
CA TYR A 779 -14.64 1.09 -34.53
C TYR A 779 -14.48 -0.37 -34.11
N ASP A 780 -15.39 -0.88 -33.27
CA ASP A 780 -15.44 -2.28 -32.81
C ASP A 780 -16.83 -2.92 -33.00
N GLY A 781 -17.64 -2.35 -33.88
CA GLY A 781 -19.08 -2.62 -34.01
C GLY A 781 -19.88 -1.32 -33.93
N THR A 782 -19.38 -0.34 -33.17
CA THR A 782 -19.86 1.05 -33.12
C THR A 782 -18.70 2.05 -33.15
N GLU A 783 -18.97 3.33 -33.46
CA GLU A 783 -17.96 4.39 -33.43
C GLU A 783 -17.68 4.79 -31.96
N LYS A 784 -16.43 4.61 -31.50
CA LYS A 784 -16.02 4.85 -30.11
C LYS A 784 -14.71 5.62 -29.96
N LEU A 785 -14.59 6.39 -28.89
CA LEU A 785 -13.32 6.95 -28.43
C LEU A 785 -12.62 5.95 -27.51
N SER A 786 -11.34 5.71 -27.75
CA SER A 786 -10.56 4.70 -27.01
C SER A 786 -9.14 5.17 -26.74
N GLN A 787 -8.62 4.92 -25.54
CA GLN A 787 -7.20 5.13 -25.25
C GLN A 787 -6.31 4.02 -25.85
N HIS A 788 -6.90 2.89 -26.22
CA HIS A 788 -6.22 1.77 -26.86
C HIS A 788 -6.40 1.81 -28.37
N ILE A 789 -5.32 1.53 -29.09
CA ILE A 789 -5.26 1.42 -30.54
C ILE A 789 -5.59 -0.03 -30.95
N SER A 790 -6.23 -0.23 -32.10
CA SER A 790 -6.42 -1.57 -32.67
C SER A 790 -5.09 -2.17 -33.13
N VAL A 791 -4.97 -3.49 -33.06
CA VAL A 791 -3.82 -4.23 -33.60
C VAL A 791 -3.84 -4.28 -35.14
N ASP A 792 -4.93 -3.83 -35.78
CA ASP A 792 -5.06 -3.79 -37.23
C ASP A 792 -4.17 -2.71 -37.87
N GLU A 793 -3.35 -3.14 -38.85
CA GLU A 793 -2.44 -2.24 -39.57
C GLU A 793 -3.19 -1.30 -40.54
N LYS A 794 -4.29 -1.78 -41.14
CA LYS A 794 -5.05 -1.03 -42.16
C LYS A 794 -6.12 -0.14 -41.52
N PRO A 795 -6.21 1.14 -41.93
CA PRO A 795 -7.24 2.03 -41.41
C PRO A 795 -8.60 1.76 -42.05
N ARG A 796 -9.66 2.06 -41.31
CA ARG A 796 -11.03 2.11 -41.81
C ARG A 796 -11.22 3.39 -42.63
N LEU A 797 -11.92 3.26 -43.77
CA LEU A 797 -12.16 4.35 -44.70
C LEU A 797 -13.65 4.71 -44.72
N LYS A 798 -13.97 6.01 -44.58
CA LYS A 798 -15.32 6.55 -44.73
C LYS A 798 -15.32 7.60 -45.83
N ASP A 799 -16.15 7.42 -46.84
CA ASP A 799 -16.24 8.31 -48.00
C ASP A 799 -17.49 9.19 -47.90
N ILE A 800 -17.33 10.51 -48.01
CA ILE A 800 -18.40 11.50 -47.80
C ILE A 800 -18.45 12.45 -48.99
N GLY A 801 -19.53 12.34 -49.77
CA GLY A 801 -19.84 13.27 -50.85
C GLY A 801 -20.42 14.57 -50.33
N VAL A 802 -19.84 15.70 -50.75
CA VAL A 802 -20.29 17.06 -50.40
C VAL A 802 -20.47 17.91 -51.66
N SER A 803 -21.39 18.87 -51.64
CA SER A 803 -21.70 19.72 -52.78
C SER A 803 -22.31 21.06 -52.36
N VAL A 804 -22.02 22.11 -53.12
CA VAL A 804 -22.64 23.44 -52.94
C VAL A 804 -24.05 23.54 -53.51
N SER A 805 -24.50 22.56 -54.30
CA SER A 805 -25.79 22.57 -55.03
C SER A 805 -27.03 22.70 -54.14
N ARG A 806 -26.91 22.48 -52.83
CA ARG A 806 -28.00 22.62 -51.84
C ARG A 806 -27.62 23.54 -50.68
N GLY A 807 -26.92 24.64 -50.95
CA GLY A 807 -26.53 25.61 -49.91
C GLY A 807 -25.31 25.19 -49.08
N ASN A 808 -24.53 24.22 -49.57
CA ASN A 808 -23.30 23.74 -48.93
C ASN A 808 -23.47 23.26 -47.47
N PRO A 809 -24.38 22.30 -47.19
CA PRO A 809 -24.65 21.85 -45.83
C PRO A 809 -23.50 21.03 -45.25
N TRP A 810 -23.36 21.06 -43.92
CA TRP A 810 -22.52 20.10 -43.20
C TRP A 810 -23.06 18.68 -43.37
N ARG A 811 -22.15 17.74 -43.62
CA ARG A 811 -22.43 16.31 -43.73
C ARG A 811 -21.68 15.57 -42.64
N ASP A 812 -22.39 14.76 -41.87
CA ASP A 812 -21.80 13.98 -40.79
C ASP A 812 -20.79 12.96 -41.35
N ILE A 813 -19.58 13.03 -40.83
CA ILE A 813 -18.56 12.00 -41.03
C ILE A 813 -18.81 10.91 -40.01
N GLY A 814 -18.91 11.19 -38.71
CA GLY A 814 -19.13 10.18 -37.67
C GLY A 814 -19.25 10.79 -36.28
N VAL A 815 -19.68 9.98 -35.32
CA VAL A 815 -19.83 10.33 -33.90
C VAL A 815 -19.16 9.25 -33.06
N TRP A 816 -18.07 9.59 -32.39
CA TRP A 816 -17.32 8.66 -31.55
C TRP A 816 -17.62 8.92 -30.08
N ASN A 817 -18.11 7.90 -29.38
CA ASN A 817 -18.58 8.02 -28.00
C ASN A 817 -17.63 7.38 -26.99
N ILE A 818 -17.62 7.89 -25.77
CA ILE A 818 -17.06 7.24 -24.58
C ILE A 818 -17.96 7.51 -23.37
N SER A 819 -18.28 6.45 -22.64
CA SER A 819 -18.98 6.55 -21.36
C SER A 819 -17.99 6.87 -20.24
N VAL A 820 -18.31 7.87 -19.44
CA VAL A 820 -17.62 8.20 -18.19
C VAL A 820 -17.98 7.11 -17.18
N LYS A 821 -16.95 6.44 -16.66
CA LYS A 821 -17.10 5.36 -15.68
C LYS A 821 -16.99 5.91 -14.28
#